data_AF-A0A9W8B9D4-F1
#
_entry.id   AF-A0A9W8B9D4-F1
#
_cell.length_a   1.000
_cell.length_b   1.000
_cell.length_c   1.000
_cell.angle_alpha   90.00
_cell.angle_beta   90.00
_cell.angle_gamma   90.00
#
_symmetry.space_group_name_H-M   'P 1'
#
loop_
_entity.id
_entity.type
_entity.pdbx_description
1 polymer ?
#
loop_
_entity_poly.entity_id
_entity_poly.type
_entity_poly.pdbx_seq_one_letter_code
_entity_poly.pdbx_strand_id
1 'polypeptide(L)'
;MFSEVSSPPLPPLELLFPSATPELPPVTVLPSASNELSSPGSDDRQTTEQLSYLHIFDHILHTVLSGEAHLFSDQELAALRAFSDLERHSRYLYTRLFMRKHGWIRASALKNYGDEAVVEQSCKCLTARTPSHDPFAQSETEVADGDEALQLLTLPELKALAKTRGIKQMANKAKEVICAAILKSAKQRTVLSFFRKASANGSTDSDNSAQQRINALVGEVTKITGPMVRLCTLTVKLFEHVHLVFFRTPGFRGEDNPMKVAVLANIGQIRFPKYSVVRSPDLFASRDDVIQYKALAEISSQMSELGMAPVKESEKHALGWELFEAHREMWARHVKSLQGAVAIQSDSLQAQSGSCSAESRALEYWKRHFTPGSMLARIIERGVKFAANLKKFADEESILQSLLAQTAYRLGKRGDWYERLVLLHSTHLRPKRVKGGGPKVDELQRQALVTARNICIRALSDEHVGRISLHSISRQLRALEYKLALGEEQMFTHPRVLLEWREGPERTVYGVRVNDRTRRGPSQWDGDDEVPCSVERLALWRYQSMGFSGLHSENAMATTLFCMLFWDIIFHPLPGALDTEYQSKPLDMGSESFYYRRRSLIDRRLLDIADGDFADTMLIHYDSEFGAECVGVSWDITCDQLLTVAKYIGGQGLAALCQVLAREYSSKSSGFPDLCLWNNDTEKVLFVEVKGPNDKLSDSQRDWIDILLGSGIEVEVCLVREGDARDHECEE
;
A
#
# COMPACT_ATOMS: atom_id res chain seq x y z
N MET A 1 13.66 -43.59 -35.34
CA MET A 1 12.51 -42.78 -35.80
C MET A 1 12.04 -41.98 -34.61
N PHE A 2 12.50 -40.74 -34.51
CA PHE A 2 12.18 -39.83 -33.42
C PHE A 2 10.81 -39.19 -33.70
N SER A 3 9.87 -39.30 -32.76
CA SER A 3 8.63 -38.54 -32.76
C SER A 3 8.79 -37.37 -31.78
N GLU A 4 8.78 -36.16 -32.31
CA GLU A 4 8.66 -34.91 -31.56
C GLU A 4 7.35 -34.92 -30.75
N VAL A 5 7.45 -34.71 -29.43
CA VAL A 5 6.29 -34.47 -28.57
C VAL A 5 6.17 -32.96 -28.41
N SER A 6 5.28 -32.38 -29.20
CA SER A 6 4.85 -30.97 -29.13
C SER A 6 4.14 -30.70 -27.81
N SER A 7 4.49 -29.59 -27.14
CA SER A 7 3.76 -29.06 -25.98
C SER A 7 2.33 -28.71 -26.39
N PRO A 8 1.31 -28.88 -25.52
CA PRO A 8 -0.07 -28.61 -25.91
C PRO A 8 -0.27 -27.10 -26.19
N PRO A 9 -0.92 -26.72 -27.31
CA PRO A 9 -1.29 -25.34 -27.58
C PRO A 9 -2.43 -24.89 -26.67
N LEU A 10 -2.47 -23.59 -26.36
CA LEU A 10 -3.64 -22.95 -25.77
C LEU A 10 -4.87 -23.16 -26.68
N PRO A 11 -6.07 -23.43 -26.13
CA PRO A 11 -7.24 -23.74 -26.94
C PRO A 11 -7.67 -22.52 -27.78
N PRO A 12 -8.21 -22.72 -29.01
CA PRO A 12 -8.77 -21.65 -29.83
C PRO A 12 -9.98 -20.99 -29.14
N LEU A 13 -10.06 -19.65 -29.21
CA LEU A 13 -11.04 -18.80 -28.52
C LEU A 13 -12.52 -19.02 -28.93
N GLU A 14 -12.79 -19.75 -30.02
CA GLU A 14 -14.14 -19.89 -30.59
C GLU A 14 -15.04 -20.95 -29.91
N LEU A 15 -14.53 -21.77 -28.98
CA LEU A 15 -15.30 -22.87 -28.37
C LEU A 15 -15.95 -22.56 -27.01
N LEU A 16 -15.96 -21.30 -26.54
CA LEU A 16 -16.39 -20.95 -25.18
C LEU A 16 -17.66 -20.08 -25.06
N PHE A 17 -18.31 -19.65 -26.14
CA PHE A 17 -19.40 -18.67 -26.04
C PHE A 17 -20.58 -18.95 -26.98
N PRO A 18 -21.75 -19.41 -26.47
CA PRO A 18 -23.00 -19.29 -27.21
C PRO A 18 -23.47 -17.82 -27.19
N SER A 19 -23.80 -17.29 -28.37
CA SER A 19 -24.28 -15.91 -28.56
C SER A 19 -25.64 -15.69 -27.89
N ALA A 20 -25.70 -14.79 -26.91
CA ALA A 20 -26.95 -14.19 -26.49
C ALA A 20 -26.68 -12.74 -26.03
N THR A 21 -27.02 -11.80 -26.90
CA THR A 21 -27.08 -10.37 -26.63
C THR A 21 -28.36 -10.02 -25.87
N PRO A 22 -28.29 -9.18 -24.83
CA PRO A 22 -29.36 -8.27 -24.49
C PRO A 22 -28.92 -6.82 -24.68
N GLU A 23 -29.77 -6.04 -25.36
CA GLU A 23 -29.61 -4.60 -25.59
C GLU A 23 -29.65 -3.81 -24.28
N LEU A 24 -28.80 -2.79 -24.18
CA LEU A 24 -28.69 -1.87 -23.04
C LEU A 24 -29.57 -0.62 -23.26
N PRO A 25 -30.22 -0.07 -22.22
CA PRO A 25 -30.98 1.18 -22.32
C PRO A 25 -30.07 2.42 -22.27
N PRO A 26 -30.53 3.58 -22.76
CA PRO A 26 -29.68 4.77 -22.93
C PRO A 26 -29.46 5.52 -21.60
N VAL A 27 -28.22 5.96 -21.41
CA VAL A 27 -27.73 6.72 -20.25
C VAL A 27 -28.14 8.18 -20.35
N THR A 28 -28.65 8.75 -19.25
CA THR A 28 -28.95 10.19 -19.12
C THR A 28 -27.73 10.91 -18.54
N VAL A 29 -27.17 11.86 -19.30
CA VAL A 29 -26.00 12.67 -18.91
C VAL A 29 -26.47 13.93 -18.17
N LEU A 30 -25.88 14.22 -17.01
CA LEU A 30 -25.99 15.51 -16.33
C LEU A 30 -24.83 16.44 -16.74
N PRO A 31 -25.04 17.77 -16.78
CA PRO A 31 -24.16 18.68 -17.49
C PRO A 31 -22.90 19.04 -16.69
N SER A 32 -21.76 19.01 -17.39
CA SER A 32 -20.44 19.45 -16.96
C SER A 32 -20.38 20.97 -16.84
N ALA A 33 -19.88 21.47 -15.70
CA ALA A 33 -19.53 22.88 -15.55
C ALA A 33 -18.29 23.19 -16.41
N SER A 34 -18.44 24.12 -17.34
CA SER A 34 -17.41 24.62 -18.26
C SER A 34 -16.36 25.47 -17.52
N ASN A 35 -15.09 25.12 -17.69
CA ASN A 35 -13.91 25.86 -17.23
C ASN A 35 -13.51 26.93 -18.25
N GLU A 36 -13.56 28.20 -17.84
CA GLU A 36 -12.69 29.26 -18.38
C GLU A 36 -12.01 29.94 -17.18
N LEU A 37 -10.67 29.83 -17.07
CA LEU A 37 -9.89 30.45 -16.00
C LEU A 37 -8.96 31.54 -16.56
N SER A 38 -9.24 32.78 -16.19
CA SER A 38 -8.24 33.84 -16.03
C SER A 38 -7.45 33.62 -14.73
N SER A 39 -6.14 33.86 -14.74
CA SER A 39 -5.23 33.63 -13.62
C SER A 39 -5.52 34.54 -12.40
N PRO A 40 -5.78 34.00 -11.19
CA PRO A 40 -6.03 34.81 -10.00
C PRO A 40 -4.73 35.33 -9.35
N GLY A 41 -4.80 36.53 -8.77
CA GLY A 41 -3.75 37.15 -7.95
C GLY A 41 -3.50 36.42 -6.61
N SER A 42 -2.47 36.82 -5.86
CA SER A 42 -2.02 36.11 -4.64
C SER A 42 -3.04 36.04 -3.50
N ASP A 43 -3.83 37.09 -3.27
CA ASP A 43 -4.89 37.12 -2.24
C ASP A 43 -6.12 36.29 -2.66
N ASP A 44 -6.37 36.23 -3.96
CA ASP A 44 -7.48 35.47 -4.55
C ASP A 44 -7.21 33.96 -4.48
N ARG A 45 -5.94 33.57 -4.64
CA ARG A 45 -5.48 32.18 -4.44
C ARG A 45 -5.65 31.70 -3.00
N GLN A 46 -5.30 32.53 -2.02
CA GLN A 46 -5.42 32.15 -0.61
C GLN A 46 -6.89 31.97 -0.21
N THR A 47 -7.78 32.82 -0.71
CA THR A 47 -9.22 32.71 -0.48
C THR A 47 -9.82 31.49 -1.19
N THR A 48 -9.40 31.22 -2.43
CA THR A 48 -9.81 30.03 -3.20
C THR A 48 -9.36 28.73 -2.52
N GLU A 49 -8.13 28.69 -2.03
CA GLU A 49 -7.60 27.53 -1.29
C GLU A 49 -8.35 27.32 0.03
N GLN A 50 -8.62 28.39 0.79
CA GLN A 50 -9.41 28.34 2.03
C GLN A 50 -10.80 27.73 1.80
N LEU A 51 -11.50 28.20 0.75
CA LEU A 51 -12.82 27.70 0.37
C LEU A 51 -12.74 26.24 -0.06
N SER A 52 -11.66 25.82 -0.73
CA SER A 52 -11.47 24.43 -1.16
C SER A 52 -11.37 23.44 0.01
N TYR A 53 -10.63 23.76 1.07
CA TYR A 53 -10.51 22.87 2.23
C TYR A 53 -11.86 22.60 2.88
N LEU A 54 -12.63 23.67 3.12
CA LEU A 54 -13.94 23.55 3.75
C LEU A 54 -14.94 22.87 2.82
N HIS A 55 -14.93 23.21 1.52
CA HIS A 55 -15.81 22.59 0.54
C HIS A 55 -15.64 21.07 0.50
N ILE A 56 -14.39 20.60 0.42
CA ILE A 56 -14.08 19.15 0.40
C ILE A 56 -14.48 18.48 1.71
N PHE A 57 -14.22 19.13 2.85
CA PHE A 57 -14.62 18.59 4.15
C PHE A 57 -16.14 18.46 4.30
N ASP A 58 -16.88 19.49 3.87
CA ASP A 58 -18.34 19.49 3.86
C ASP A 58 -18.90 18.44 2.89
N HIS A 59 -18.29 18.29 1.70
CA HIS A 59 -18.66 17.27 0.73
C HIS A 59 -18.48 15.85 1.29
N ILE A 60 -17.35 15.58 1.94
CA ILE A 60 -17.07 14.31 2.63
C ILE A 60 -18.17 14.03 3.66
N LEU A 61 -18.45 15.02 4.51
CA LEU A 61 -19.42 14.88 5.59
C LEU A 61 -20.84 14.63 5.06
N HIS A 62 -21.27 15.42 4.08
CA HIS A 62 -22.58 15.26 3.45
C HIS A 62 -22.73 13.88 2.80
N THR A 63 -21.71 13.44 2.04
CA THR A 63 -21.74 12.14 1.35
C THR A 63 -21.91 11.00 2.35
N VAL A 64 -21.09 10.96 3.39
CA VAL A 64 -21.15 9.90 4.42
C VAL A 64 -22.46 9.94 5.21
N LEU A 65 -22.95 11.12 5.60
CA LEU A 65 -24.21 11.24 6.33
C LEU A 65 -25.43 10.85 5.49
N SER A 66 -25.37 11.05 4.17
CA SER A 66 -26.48 10.70 3.27
C SER A 66 -26.55 9.21 2.94
N GLY A 67 -25.40 8.53 2.80
CA GLY A 67 -25.34 7.12 2.37
C GLY A 67 -25.07 6.12 3.50
N GLU A 68 -24.26 6.50 4.49
CA GLU A 68 -23.66 5.57 5.46
C GLU A 68 -23.83 6.00 6.93
N ALA A 69 -24.89 6.75 7.25
CA ALA A 69 -25.20 7.14 8.63
C ALA A 69 -25.34 5.95 9.60
N HIS A 70 -25.68 4.77 9.09
CA HIS A 70 -25.80 3.52 9.86
C HIS A 70 -24.46 3.04 10.46
N LEU A 71 -23.32 3.58 10.01
CA LEU A 71 -22.00 3.29 10.56
C LEU A 71 -21.65 4.15 11.78
N PHE A 72 -22.56 4.98 12.27
CA PHE A 72 -22.36 5.91 13.38
C PHE A 72 -23.43 5.73 14.45
N SER A 73 -23.09 6.03 15.71
CA SER A 73 -24.07 6.07 16.80
C SER A 73 -24.90 7.35 16.75
N ASP A 74 -26.05 7.38 17.44
CA ASP A 74 -26.89 8.58 17.51
C ASP A 74 -26.16 9.79 18.09
N GLN A 75 -25.27 9.57 19.08
CA GLN A 75 -24.45 10.63 19.68
C GLN A 75 -23.41 11.16 18.68
N GLU A 76 -22.80 10.29 17.88
CA GLU A 76 -21.86 10.69 16.83
C GLU A 76 -22.57 11.46 15.72
N LEU A 77 -23.74 11.01 15.28
CA LEU A 77 -24.57 11.70 14.30
C LEU A 77 -24.99 13.09 14.81
N ALA A 78 -25.34 13.21 16.10
CA ALA A 78 -25.64 14.51 16.71
C ALA A 78 -24.43 15.45 16.67
N ALA A 79 -23.22 14.95 16.97
CA ALA A 79 -21.99 15.74 16.88
C ALA A 79 -21.66 16.16 15.44
N LEU A 80 -21.83 15.27 14.45
CA LEU A 80 -21.60 15.57 13.03
C LEU A 80 -22.59 16.60 12.48
N ARG A 81 -23.86 16.53 12.88
CA ARG A 81 -24.89 17.54 12.54
C ARG A 81 -24.57 18.88 13.20
N ALA A 82 -24.26 18.89 14.49
CA ALA A 82 -23.89 20.10 15.20
C ALA A 82 -22.61 20.75 14.61
N PHE A 83 -21.66 19.96 14.12
CA PHE A 83 -20.52 20.48 13.38
C PHE A 83 -20.96 21.21 12.11
N SER A 84 -21.90 20.64 11.35
CA SER A 84 -22.44 21.24 10.12
C SER A 84 -23.12 22.58 10.37
N ASP A 85 -23.72 22.75 11.55
CA ASP A 85 -24.39 23.98 12.00
C ASP A 85 -23.41 25.06 12.51
N LEU A 86 -22.13 24.73 12.70
CA LEU A 86 -21.12 25.72 13.11
C LEU A 86 -20.91 26.79 12.03
N GLU A 87 -20.56 27.98 12.51
CA GLU A 87 -20.18 29.09 11.65
C GLU A 87 -19.02 28.71 10.72
N ARG A 88 -19.07 29.21 9.48
CA ARG A 88 -18.11 28.88 8.41
C ARG A 88 -16.65 28.97 8.85
N HIS A 89 -16.27 30.05 9.53
CA HIS A 89 -14.90 30.27 10.01
C HIS A 89 -14.49 29.26 11.09
N SER A 90 -15.42 28.82 11.93
CA SER A 90 -15.18 27.80 12.95
C SER A 90 -14.95 26.42 12.34
N ARG A 91 -15.77 26.04 11.34
CA ARG A 91 -15.56 24.80 10.58
C ARG A 91 -14.23 24.82 9.82
N TYR A 92 -13.93 25.91 9.12
CA TYR A 92 -12.67 26.07 8.41
C TYR A 92 -11.47 25.93 9.36
N LEU A 93 -11.49 26.61 10.51
CA LEU A 93 -10.44 26.48 11.52
C LEU A 93 -10.30 25.03 11.99
N TYR A 94 -11.40 24.36 12.33
CA TYR A 94 -11.38 22.94 12.71
C TYR A 94 -10.75 22.07 11.64
N THR A 95 -11.20 22.18 10.38
CA THR A 95 -10.68 21.42 9.24
C THR A 95 -9.17 21.59 9.09
N ARG A 96 -8.66 22.82 9.20
CA ARG A 96 -7.21 23.08 9.09
C ARG A 96 -6.43 22.52 10.27
N LEU A 97 -6.96 22.57 11.49
CA LEU A 97 -6.34 21.97 12.66
C LEU A 97 -6.36 20.43 12.60
N PHE A 98 -7.43 19.87 12.04
CA PHE A 98 -7.63 18.43 11.87
C PHE A 98 -6.62 17.84 10.87
N MET A 99 -6.24 18.58 9.84
CA MET A 99 -5.20 18.15 8.89
C MET A 99 -3.77 18.30 9.43
N ARG A 100 -3.57 18.90 10.61
CA ARG A 100 -2.25 19.08 11.25
C ARG A 100 -1.98 17.98 12.26
N LYS A 101 -0.71 17.85 12.67
CA LYS A 101 -0.34 17.02 13.82
C LYS A 101 -1.09 17.52 15.06
N HIS A 102 -1.89 16.66 15.66
CA HIS A 102 -2.67 17.03 16.83
C HIS A 102 -1.77 17.26 18.04
N GLY A 103 -2.03 18.38 18.71
CA GLY A 103 -1.32 18.85 19.88
C GLY A 103 -1.87 20.22 20.24
N TRP A 104 -1.39 20.77 21.34
CA TRP A 104 -1.72 22.13 21.74
C TRP A 104 -1.09 23.14 20.78
N ILE A 105 -1.89 24.10 20.36
CA ILE A 105 -1.47 25.18 19.47
C ILE A 105 -1.80 26.50 20.16
N ARG A 106 -0.81 27.39 20.22
CA ARG A 106 -1.00 28.75 20.75
C ARG A 106 -1.85 29.55 19.78
N ALA A 107 -2.80 30.32 20.29
CA ALA A 107 -3.65 31.20 19.47
C ALA A 107 -2.81 32.18 18.63
N SER A 108 -1.65 32.62 19.14
CA SER A 108 -0.71 33.47 18.39
C SER A 108 -0.14 32.83 17.13
N ALA A 109 -0.14 31.49 17.01
CA ALA A 109 0.29 30.75 15.83
C ALA A 109 -0.85 30.52 14.83
N LEU A 110 -2.08 30.91 15.16
CA LEU A 110 -3.28 30.72 14.32
C LEU A 110 -3.62 31.95 13.46
N LYS A 111 -2.80 33.00 13.49
CA LYS A 111 -3.02 34.25 12.74
C LYS A 111 -3.14 34.06 11.22
N ASN A 112 -2.62 32.96 10.69
CA ASN A 112 -2.68 32.65 9.26
C ASN A 112 -4.04 32.10 8.81
N TYR A 113 -4.99 31.89 9.73
CA TYR A 113 -6.32 31.32 9.45
C TYR A 113 -7.45 32.34 9.41
N GLY A 114 -7.15 33.62 9.66
CA GLY A 114 -8.11 34.72 9.66
C GLY A 114 -7.72 35.80 10.65
N ASP A 115 -8.54 36.85 10.72
CA ASP A 115 -8.35 37.95 11.67
C ASP A 115 -8.38 37.45 13.12
N GLU A 116 -7.64 38.13 13.99
CA GLU A 116 -7.48 37.72 15.40
C GLU A 116 -8.82 37.57 16.14
N ALA A 117 -9.77 38.48 15.90
CA ALA A 117 -11.11 38.41 16.48
C ALA A 117 -11.92 37.20 15.97
N VAL A 118 -11.78 36.86 14.68
CA VAL A 118 -12.47 35.72 14.06
C VAL A 118 -11.90 34.41 14.56
N VAL A 119 -10.57 34.32 14.70
CA VAL A 119 -9.89 33.15 15.27
C VAL A 119 -10.28 32.96 16.74
N GLU A 120 -10.31 34.04 17.53
CA GLU A 120 -10.72 33.97 18.94
C GLU A 120 -12.18 33.50 19.07
N GLN A 121 -13.08 34.07 18.28
CA GLN A 121 -14.49 33.66 18.26
C GLN A 121 -14.64 32.20 17.83
N SER A 122 -13.89 31.76 16.81
CA SER A 122 -13.90 30.38 16.34
C SER A 122 -13.39 29.41 17.41
N CYS A 123 -12.32 29.75 18.13
CA CYS A 123 -11.84 28.98 19.27
C CYS A 123 -12.90 28.87 20.38
N LYS A 124 -13.62 29.96 20.68
CA LYS A 124 -14.74 29.94 21.65
C LYS A 124 -15.87 29.02 21.18
N CYS A 125 -16.27 29.09 19.92
CA CYS A 125 -17.29 28.21 19.35
C CYS A 125 -16.88 26.72 19.43
N LEU A 126 -15.63 26.40 19.09
CA LEU A 126 -15.14 25.01 19.10
C LEU A 126 -14.98 24.43 20.51
N THR A 127 -14.71 25.28 21.51
CA THR A 127 -14.55 24.88 22.92
C THR A 127 -15.85 24.95 23.73
N ALA A 128 -16.93 25.48 23.14
CA ALA A 128 -18.22 25.57 23.79
C ALA A 128 -18.77 24.17 24.14
N ARG A 129 -19.21 24.01 25.38
CA ARG A 129 -19.83 22.76 25.83
C ARG A 129 -21.31 22.80 25.53
N THR A 130 -21.80 21.79 24.83
CA THR A 130 -23.23 21.61 24.57
C THR A 130 -23.72 20.35 25.30
N PRO A 131 -25.02 20.25 25.63
CA PRO A 131 -25.55 19.04 26.27
C PRO A 131 -25.59 17.83 25.34
N SER A 132 -25.58 18.06 24.02
CA SER A 132 -25.82 17.04 22.98
C SER A 132 -24.56 16.35 22.49
N HIS A 133 -23.38 16.97 22.59
CA HIS A 133 -22.12 16.41 22.13
C HIS A 133 -20.92 16.96 22.92
N ASP A 134 -19.81 16.24 22.88
CA ASP A 134 -18.52 16.73 23.40
C ASP A 134 -18.02 17.95 22.60
N PRO A 135 -17.29 18.89 23.22
CA PRO A 135 -16.72 20.02 22.51
C PRO A 135 -15.72 19.55 21.43
N PHE A 136 -15.66 20.27 20.31
CA PHE A 136 -14.75 19.97 19.20
C PHE A 136 -13.29 20.27 19.53
N ALA A 137 -13.06 21.20 20.45
CA ALA A 137 -11.74 21.56 20.93
C ALA A 137 -11.72 21.73 22.45
N GLN A 138 -10.53 21.66 23.01
CA GLN A 138 -10.21 21.88 24.41
C GLN A 138 -9.43 23.19 24.53
N SER A 139 -9.73 23.96 25.57
CA SER A 139 -9.03 25.19 25.94
C SER A 139 -7.93 24.91 26.95
N GLU A 140 -7.06 25.91 27.19
CA GLU A 140 -5.95 25.83 28.13
C GLU A 140 -6.34 25.43 29.56
N THR A 141 -7.62 25.57 29.94
CA THR A 141 -8.13 25.17 31.26
C THR A 141 -8.15 23.65 31.46
N GLU A 142 -8.07 22.88 30.37
CA GLU A 142 -8.06 21.41 30.41
C GLU A 142 -6.64 20.81 30.41
N VAL A 143 -5.60 21.65 30.41
CA VAL A 143 -4.21 21.21 30.63
C VAL A 143 -4.07 20.81 32.09
N ALA A 144 -4.01 19.50 32.37
CA ALA A 144 -3.87 18.98 33.74
C ALA A 144 -2.47 18.40 34.02
N ASP A 145 -1.78 17.92 32.98
CA ASP A 145 -0.46 17.31 33.13
C ASP A 145 0.65 18.36 33.05
N GLY A 146 1.47 18.40 34.11
CA GLY A 146 2.62 19.29 34.19
C GLY A 146 3.71 18.97 33.18
N ASP A 147 3.87 17.71 32.77
CA ASP A 147 4.86 17.35 31.75
C ASP A 147 4.40 17.83 30.36
N GLU A 148 3.15 17.54 30.01
CA GLU A 148 2.51 18.05 28.80
C GLU A 148 2.61 19.57 28.71
N ALA A 149 2.29 20.29 29.79
CA ALA A 149 2.38 21.75 29.85
C ALA A 149 3.80 22.26 29.56
N LEU A 150 4.82 21.67 30.19
CA LEU A 150 6.22 22.06 29.97
C LEU A 150 6.69 21.81 28.54
N GLN A 151 6.20 20.75 27.89
CA GLN A 151 6.50 20.47 26.50
C GLN A 151 5.95 21.56 25.54
N LEU A 152 4.97 22.37 25.96
CA LEU A 152 4.41 23.47 25.14
C LEU A 152 5.32 24.70 25.07
N LEU A 153 6.26 24.81 26.01
CA LEU A 153 7.20 25.91 26.05
C LEU A 153 8.33 25.73 25.03
N THR A 154 8.77 26.85 24.46
CA THR A 154 9.97 26.91 23.64
C THR A 154 11.20 26.76 24.53
N LEU A 155 12.34 26.38 23.94
CA LEU A 155 13.59 26.22 24.70
C LEU A 155 14.01 27.49 25.46
N PRO A 156 13.87 28.72 24.91
CA PRO A 156 14.13 29.95 25.66
C PRO A 156 13.19 30.14 26.87
N GLU A 157 11.89 29.91 26.69
CA GLU A 157 10.90 30.05 27.77
C GLU A 157 11.13 29.04 28.90
N LEU A 158 11.47 27.78 28.57
CA LEU A 158 11.84 26.77 29.55
C LEU A 158 13.07 27.17 30.36
N LYS A 159 14.09 27.72 29.69
CA LYS A 159 15.30 28.22 30.36
C LYS A 159 15.00 29.39 31.29
N ALA A 160 14.12 30.30 30.87
CA ALA A 160 13.67 31.41 31.70
C ALA A 160 12.91 30.91 32.94
N LEU A 161 11.96 29.97 32.76
CA LEU A 161 11.20 29.36 33.86
C LEU A 161 12.11 28.61 34.85
N ALA A 162 13.07 27.83 34.34
CA ALA A 162 14.06 27.14 35.17
C ALA A 162 14.90 28.12 36.00
N LYS A 163 15.31 29.26 35.41
CA LYS A 163 16.06 30.32 36.10
C LYS A 163 15.23 30.96 37.21
N THR A 164 13.96 31.27 36.96
CA THR A 164 13.03 31.81 37.98
C THR A 164 12.86 30.87 39.16
N ARG A 165 12.90 29.55 38.93
CA ARG A 165 12.81 28.52 39.96
C ARG A 165 14.14 28.15 40.63
N GLY A 166 15.22 28.90 40.34
CA GLY A 166 16.54 28.68 40.96
C GLY A 166 17.27 27.42 40.48
N ILE A 167 16.84 26.81 39.37
CA ILE A 167 17.48 25.63 38.79
C ILE A 167 18.69 26.08 37.96
N LYS A 168 19.89 25.90 38.51
CA LYS A 168 21.17 26.31 37.88
C LYS A 168 21.67 25.25 36.87
N GLN A 169 22.54 25.67 35.94
CA GLN A 169 23.24 24.80 34.96
C GLN A 169 22.37 24.13 33.86
N MET A 170 21.38 24.84 33.32
CA MET A 170 20.47 24.32 32.26
C MET A 170 20.72 24.89 30.85
N ALA A 171 21.79 25.67 30.65
CA ALA A 171 22.04 26.38 29.39
C ALA A 171 22.28 25.46 28.17
N ASN A 172 22.94 24.30 28.37
CA ASN A 172 23.35 23.36 27.32
C ASN A 172 22.59 22.02 27.39
N LYS A 173 21.46 21.95 28.10
CA LYS A 173 20.68 20.71 28.28
C LYS A 173 19.54 20.63 27.27
N ALA A 174 19.23 19.39 26.86
CA ALA A 174 18.10 19.09 25.98
C ALA A 174 16.76 19.44 26.64
N LYS A 175 15.74 19.69 25.82
CA LYS A 175 14.40 20.14 26.25
C LYS A 175 13.79 19.22 27.31
N GLU A 176 13.86 17.90 27.10
CA GLU A 176 13.33 16.87 27.99
C GLU A 176 13.97 16.90 29.39
N VAL A 177 15.30 17.09 29.44
CA VAL A 177 16.06 17.16 30.70
C VAL A 177 15.64 18.38 31.52
N ILE A 178 15.37 19.51 30.85
CA ILE A 178 14.90 20.73 31.52
C ILE A 178 13.47 20.54 32.04
N CYS A 179 12.59 19.92 31.25
CA CYS A 179 11.21 19.62 31.67
C CYS A 179 11.21 18.71 32.91
N ALA A 180 11.97 17.61 32.88
CA ALA A 180 12.10 16.69 34.00
C ALA A 180 12.65 17.39 35.28
N ALA A 181 13.62 18.29 35.13
CA ALA A 181 14.17 19.05 36.25
C ALA A 181 13.15 20.02 36.87
N ILE A 182 12.37 20.74 36.05
CA ILE A 182 11.33 21.65 36.52
C ILE A 182 10.19 20.86 37.19
N LEU A 183 9.76 19.75 36.60
CA LEU A 183 8.72 18.88 37.13
C LEU A 183 9.14 18.27 38.47
N LYS A 184 10.40 17.82 38.58
CA LYS A 184 10.98 17.34 39.84
C LYS A 184 10.99 18.43 40.91
N SER A 185 11.40 19.66 40.56
CA SER A 185 11.39 20.81 41.47
C SER A 185 9.97 21.16 41.94
N ALA A 186 8.97 21.09 41.08
CA ALA A 186 7.56 21.34 41.43
C ALA A 186 6.97 20.26 42.36
N LYS A 187 7.41 19.00 42.21
CA LYS A 187 7.01 17.89 43.08
C LYS A 187 7.64 17.98 44.48
N GLN A 188 8.86 18.50 44.59
CA GLN A 188 9.58 18.67 45.85
C GLN A 188 8.92 19.69 46.78
N ARG A 189 8.88 19.38 48.09
CA ARG A 189 8.38 20.31 49.12
C ARG A 189 9.40 21.41 49.39
N THR A 190 8.96 22.67 49.38
CA THR A 190 9.75 23.79 49.90
C THR A 190 9.88 23.72 51.41
N VAL A 191 11.06 24.03 51.94
CA VAL A 191 11.41 23.95 53.38
C VAL A 191 10.49 24.81 54.27
N LEU A 192 9.88 25.86 53.71
CA LEU A 192 8.86 26.69 54.37
C LEU A 192 7.57 25.96 54.76
N SER A 193 7.27 24.81 54.14
CA SER A 193 6.10 23.99 54.47
C SER A 193 6.26 23.18 55.77
N PHE A 194 7.50 23.00 56.26
CA PHE A 194 7.77 22.37 57.55
C PHE A 194 7.28 23.23 58.73
N PHE A 195 7.23 24.56 58.58
CA PHE A 195 6.86 25.48 59.65
C PHE A 195 5.34 25.74 59.79
N ARG A 196 4.50 25.14 58.93
CA ARG A 196 3.04 25.36 58.91
C ARG A 196 2.19 24.21 59.46
N LYS A 197 2.78 23.11 59.94
CA LYS A 197 2.02 21.96 60.45
C LYS A 197 1.95 21.94 61.97
N ALA A 198 1.09 22.78 62.52
CA ALA A 198 0.59 22.66 63.89
C ALA A 198 -0.91 22.96 63.93
N SER A 199 -1.74 22.13 63.29
CA SER A 199 -3.05 21.68 63.78
C SER A 199 -3.75 20.79 62.74
N ALA A 200 -4.53 19.84 63.25
CA ALA A 200 -5.54 18.97 62.63
C ALA A 200 -5.10 17.65 61.94
N ASN A 201 -5.74 16.58 62.43
CA ASN A 201 -5.74 15.19 61.98
C ASN A 201 -6.29 15.01 60.55
N GLY A 202 -5.72 14.05 59.80
CA GLY A 202 -6.30 13.56 58.54
C GLY A 202 -5.26 12.96 57.59
N SER A 203 -5.26 11.63 57.44
CA SER A 203 -4.33 10.85 56.62
C SER A 203 -4.76 10.71 55.14
N THR A 204 -5.07 11.83 54.48
CA THR A 204 -5.41 11.89 53.03
C THR A 204 -4.80 13.09 52.28
N ASP A 205 -3.99 13.93 52.95
CA ASP A 205 -3.61 15.28 52.46
C ASP A 205 -2.28 15.38 51.67
N SER A 206 -1.51 14.30 51.52
CA SER A 206 -0.18 14.40 50.88
C SER A 206 -0.25 14.60 49.36
N ASP A 207 -1.13 13.86 48.68
CA ASP A 207 -1.29 13.90 47.21
C ASP A 207 -1.95 15.20 46.74
N ASN A 208 -2.91 15.70 47.51
CA ASN A 208 -3.60 16.96 47.20
C ASN A 208 -2.60 18.14 47.18
N SER A 209 -1.59 18.13 48.06
CA SER A 209 -0.55 19.17 48.09
C SER A 209 0.38 19.13 46.87
N ALA A 210 0.67 17.95 46.34
CA ALA A 210 1.55 17.79 45.18
C ALA A 210 0.81 18.16 43.88
N GLN A 211 -0.44 17.72 43.75
CA GLN A 211 -1.30 18.09 42.64
C GLN A 211 -1.56 19.61 42.60
N GLN A 212 -1.77 20.26 43.74
CA GLN A 212 -1.87 21.72 43.82
C GLN A 212 -0.61 22.44 43.30
N ARG A 213 0.59 21.91 43.58
CA ARG A 213 1.85 22.48 43.07
C ARG A 213 2.01 22.28 41.57
N ILE A 214 1.55 21.13 41.05
CA ILE A 214 1.50 20.86 39.61
C ILE A 214 0.51 21.81 38.94
N ASN A 215 -0.69 21.99 39.50
CA ASN A 215 -1.69 22.93 38.98
C ASN A 215 -1.16 24.38 38.99
N ALA A 216 -0.40 24.77 40.03
CA ALA A 216 0.25 26.08 40.07
C ALA A 216 1.34 26.24 38.99
N LEU A 217 2.13 25.19 38.74
CA LEU A 217 3.10 25.15 37.64
C LEU A 217 2.39 25.28 36.29
N VAL A 218 1.31 24.53 36.08
CA VAL A 218 0.50 24.64 34.85
C VAL A 218 -0.03 26.07 34.70
N GLY A 219 -0.54 26.68 35.77
CA GLY A 219 -0.98 28.09 35.74
C GLY A 219 0.13 29.09 35.41
N GLU A 220 1.39 28.85 35.81
CA GLU A 220 2.55 29.64 35.37
C GLU A 220 2.86 29.43 33.88
N VAL A 221 2.83 28.18 33.42
CA VAL A 221 3.04 27.84 32.01
C VAL A 221 1.98 28.50 31.12
N THR A 222 0.71 28.41 31.49
CA THR A 222 -0.41 28.99 30.74
C THR A 222 -0.28 30.51 30.61
N LYS A 223 0.26 31.20 31.63
CA LYS A 223 0.56 32.64 31.55
C LYS A 223 1.67 32.97 30.56
N ILE A 224 2.65 32.07 30.37
CA ILE A 224 3.75 32.25 29.42
C ILE A 224 3.27 31.94 27.99
N THR A 225 2.50 30.86 27.80
CA THR A 225 2.05 30.43 26.48
C THR A 225 0.94 31.30 25.90
N GLY A 226 0.13 31.93 26.75
CA GLY A 226 -1.12 32.59 26.36
C GLY A 226 -2.24 31.58 26.05
N PRO A 227 -3.33 32.02 25.39
CA PRO A 227 -4.45 31.17 25.02
C PRO A 227 -4.03 30.02 24.09
N MET A 228 -4.56 28.82 24.35
CA MET A 228 -4.20 27.62 23.58
C MET A 228 -5.43 26.79 23.26
N VAL A 229 -5.37 26.13 22.11
CA VAL A 229 -6.42 25.23 21.66
C VAL A 229 -5.83 23.89 21.23
N ARG A 230 -6.53 22.80 21.54
CA ARG A 230 -6.24 21.46 21.04
C ARG A 230 -7.55 20.82 20.60
N LEU A 231 -7.57 20.13 19.46
CA LEU A 231 -8.78 19.40 19.08
C LEU A 231 -9.08 18.28 20.07
N CYS A 232 -10.35 18.09 20.39
CA CYS A 232 -10.79 17.06 21.31
C CYS A 232 -10.57 15.68 20.69
N THR A 233 -9.87 14.79 21.40
CA THR A 233 -9.50 13.45 20.93
C THR A 233 -10.71 12.62 20.47
N LEU A 234 -11.86 12.76 21.14
CA LEU A 234 -13.08 12.03 20.76
C LEU A 234 -13.60 12.49 19.40
N THR A 235 -13.69 13.81 19.20
CA THR A 235 -14.13 14.37 17.91
C THR A 235 -13.13 14.08 16.79
N VAL A 236 -11.83 14.17 17.05
CA VAL A 236 -10.79 13.78 16.09
C VAL A 236 -11.00 12.34 15.63
N LYS A 237 -11.18 11.40 16.56
CA LYS A 237 -11.41 9.98 16.21
C LYS A 237 -12.69 9.79 15.38
N LEU A 238 -13.73 10.56 15.67
CA LEU A 238 -14.99 10.57 14.92
C LEU A 238 -14.77 11.07 13.48
N PHE A 239 -14.07 12.19 13.28
CA PHE A 239 -13.79 12.67 11.91
C PHE A 239 -12.80 11.77 11.17
N GLU A 240 -11.82 11.18 11.84
CA GLU A 240 -10.97 10.15 11.23
C GLU A 240 -11.81 8.91 10.79
N HIS A 241 -12.86 8.57 11.54
CA HIS A 241 -13.83 7.53 11.14
C HIS A 241 -14.61 7.96 9.89
N VAL A 242 -15.15 9.18 9.84
CA VAL A 242 -15.81 9.74 8.64
C VAL A 242 -14.88 9.68 7.42
N HIS A 243 -13.61 10.07 7.59
CA HIS A 243 -12.60 10.01 6.52
C HIS A 243 -12.34 8.59 6.02
N LEU A 244 -12.20 7.61 6.92
CA LEU A 244 -12.05 6.21 6.55
C LEU A 244 -13.27 5.71 5.76
N VAL A 245 -14.48 6.08 6.17
CA VAL A 245 -15.71 5.70 5.44
C VAL A 245 -15.75 6.35 4.07
N PHE A 246 -15.36 7.62 3.92
CA PHE A 246 -15.35 8.29 2.62
C PHE A 246 -14.29 7.74 1.66
N PHE A 247 -13.02 7.77 2.07
CA PHE A 247 -11.87 7.43 1.21
C PHE A 247 -11.53 5.94 1.16
N ARG A 248 -12.23 5.11 1.96
CA ARG A 248 -12.01 3.66 2.06
C ARG A 248 -10.56 3.27 2.39
N THR A 249 -9.80 4.20 2.98
CA THR A 249 -8.37 4.06 3.23
C THR A 249 -8.07 4.45 4.68
N PRO A 250 -7.33 3.63 5.45
CA PRO A 250 -7.02 3.92 6.85
C PRO A 250 -5.94 5.01 7.03
N GLY A 251 -5.19 5.33 5.97
CA GLY A 251 -4.19 6.38 5.97
C GLY A 251 -4.83 7.78 6.01
N PHE A 252 -4.68 8.47 7.13
CA PHE A 252 -5.18 9.84 7.33
C PHE A 252 -4.06 10.90 7.40
N ARG A 253 -2.79 10.49 7.61
CA ARG A 253 -1.66 11.41 7.84
C ARG A 253 -0.49 11.10 6.90
N GLY A 254 0.22 12.16 6.49
CA GLY A 254 1.41 12.07 5.63
C GLY A 254 1.29 12.93 4.38
N GLU A 255 2.26 12.80 3.48
CA GLU A 255 2.24 13.47 2.17
C GLU A 255 1.10 12.94 1.29
N ASP A 256 0.77 11.65 1.43
CA ASP A 256 -0.30 10.94 0.70
C ASP A 256 -1.69 11.04 1.36
N ASN A 257 -1.96 12.10 2.14
CA ASN A 257 -3.28 12.27 2.76
C ASN A 257 -4.37 12.38 1.68
N PRO A 258 -5.37 11.47 1.63
CA PRO A 258 -6.42 11.49 0.62
C PRO A 258 -7.20 12.81 0.55
N MET A 259 -7.39 13.47 1.70
CA MET A 259 -8.06 14.78 1.75
C MET A 259 -7.21 15.87 1.12
N LYS A 260 -5.89 15.84 1.33
CA LYS A 260 -4.98 16.80 0.69
C LYS A 260 -5.03 16.61 -0.83
N VAL A 261 -5.01 15.37 -1.31
CA VAL A 261 -5.13 15.04 -2.73
C VAL A 261 -6.47 15.53 -3.31
N ALA A 262 -7.58 15.33 -2.59
CA ALA A 262 -8.89 15.85 -3.01
C ALA A 262 -8.93 17.38 -3.10
N VAL A 263 -8.31 18.09 -2.16
CA VAL A 263 -8.17 19.56 -2.22
C VAL A 263 -7.33 19.98 -3.42
N LEU A 264 -6.20 19.31 -3.68
CA LEU A 264 -5.35 19.58 -4.84
C LEU A 264 -6.11 19.36 -6.16
N ALA A 265 -7.01 18.37 -6.20
CA ALA A 265 -7.87 18.14 -7.36
C ALA A 265 -8.90 19.25 -7.55
N ASN A 266 -9.55 19.70 -6.47
CA ASN A 266 -10.54 20.77 -6.54
C ASN A 266 -9.95 22.12 -6.98
N ILE A 267 -8.69 22.42 -6.61
CA ILE A 267 -7.98 23.61 -7.10
C ILE A 267 -7.36 23.44 -8.49
N GLY A 268 -7.57 22.29 -9.15
CA GLY A 268 -7.11 22.00 -10.50
C GLY A 268 -5.62 21.67 -10.64
N GLN A 269 -4.91 21.40 -9.54
CA GLN A 269 -3.49 20.97 -9.59
C GLN A 269 -3.34 19.48 -9.90
N ILE A 270 -4.35 18.68 -9.53
CA ILE A 270 -4.43 17.26 -9.84
C ILE A 270 -5.68 17.04 -10.68
N ARG A 271 -5.55 16.29 -11.78
CA ARG A 271 -6.70 15.90 -12.59
C ARG A 271 -6.95 14.41 -12.38
N PHE A 272 -8.14 14.02 -11.95
CA PHE A 272 -8.52 12.61 -11.92
C PHE A 272 -9.22 12.19 -13.23
N PRO A 273 -9.21 10.88 -13.58
CA PRO A 273 -9.96 10.31 -14.70
C PRO A 273 -11.45 10.67 -14.63
N LYS A 274 -12.10 10.85 -15.78
CA LYS A 274 -13.54 11.15 -15.80
C LYS A 274 -14.35 9.86 -15.75
N TYR A 275 -15.14 9.70 -14.69
CA TYR A 275 -16.06 8.57 -14.55
C TYR A 275 -17.28 8.92 -13.70
N SER A 276 -18.29 8.06 -13.80
CA SER A 276 -19.47 8.14 -12.93
C SER A 276 -19.19 7.41 -11.62
N VAL A 277 -19.33 8.11 -10.51
CA VAL A 277 -19.20 7.54 -9.16
C VAL A 277 -20.44 6.69 -8.87
N VAL A 278 -20.24 5.42 -8.52
CA VAL A 278 -21.32 4.51 -8.09
C VAL A 278 -20.97 3.99 -6.70
N ARG A 279 -21.28 4.83 -5.71
CA ARG A 279 -20.91 4.61 -4.32
C ARG A 279 -21.69 3.44 -3.71
N SER A 280 -20.99 2.53 -3.03
CA SER A 280 -21.62 1.40 -2.32
C SER A 280 -21.67 1.64 -0.80
N PRO A 281 -22.86 1.65 -0.17
CA PRO A 281 -22.96 1.89 1.28
C PRO A 281 -22.63 0.66 2.15
N ASP A 282 -22.44 -0.53 1.54
CA ASP A 282 -22.36 -1.83 2.20
C ASP A 282 -20.93 -2.40 2.33
N LEU A 283 -19.88 -1.60 2.05
CA LEU A 283 -18.51 -2.09 2.14
C LEU A 283 -18.08 -2.43 3.56
N PHE A 284 -18.55 -1.65 4.55
CA PHE A 284 -18.43 -1.97 5.96
C PHE A 284 -19.78 -2.45 6.47
N ALA A 285 -19.78 -3.58 7.20
CA ALA A 285 -21.03 -4.18 7.65
C ALA A 285 -21.63 -3.48 8.88
N SER A 286 -20.79 -2.88 9.74
CA SER A 286 -21.24 -2.24 10.97
C SER A 286 -20.28 -1.16 11.46
N ARG A 287 -20.77 -0.28 12.33
CA ARG A 287 -19.95 0.69 13.07
C ARG A 287 -18.76 0.02 13.77
N ASP A 288 -19.00 -1.11 14.42
CA ASP A 288 -17.96 -1.83 15.17
C ASP A 288 -16.88 -2.39 14.22
N ASP A 289 -17.26 -2.83 13.02
CA ASP A 289 -16.30 -3.25 12.02
C ASP A 289 -15.40 -2.11 11.57
N VAL A 290 -15.93 -0.90 11.37
CA VAL A 290 -15.09 0.24 10.98
C VAL A 290 -14.08 0.60 12.07
N ILE A 291 -14.53 0.61 13.33
CA ILE A 291 -13.66 0.91 14.48
C ILE A 291 -12.56 -0.16 14.61
N GLN A 292 -12.92 -1.44 14.54
CA GLN A 292 -11.96 -2.54 14.62
C GLN A 292 -11.01 -2.53 13.43
N TYR A 293 -11.52 -2.30 12.21
CA TYR A 293 -10.74 -2.19 11.00
C TYR A 293 -9.66 -1.12 11.14
N LYS A 294 -10.05 0.08 11.58
CA LYS A 294 -9.13 1.21 11.79
C LYS A 294 -8.06 0.88 12.82
N ALA A 295 -8.45 0.35 13.99
CA ALA A 295 -7.52 0.00 15.05
C ALA A 295 -6.48 -1.04 14.59
N LEU A 296 -6.93 -2.08 13.88
CA LEU A 296 -6.03 -3.10 13.32
C LEU A 296 -5.15 -2.54 12.19
N ALA A 297 -5.66 -1.59 11.39
CA ALA A 297 -4.86 -0.94 10.36
C ALA A 297 -3.71 -0.09 10.95
N GLU A 298 -3.96 0.62 12.05
CA GLU A 298 -2.93 1.37 12.79
C GLU A 298 -1.83 0.44 13.33
N ILE A 299 -2.22 -0.66 13.98
CA ILE A 299 -1.28 -1.68 14.48
C ILE A 299 -0.50 -2.30 13.33
N SER A 300 -1.18 -2.61 12.23
CA SER A 300 -0.54 -3.08 11.02
C SER A 300 0.53 -2.06 10.60
N SER A 301 0.20 -0.79 10.40
CA SER A 301 1.16 0.26 9.99
C SER A 301 2.40 0.29 10.90
N GLN A 302 2.21 0.29 12.22
CA GLN A 302 3.29 0.25 13.20
C GLN A 302 4.20 -0.99 13.01
N MET A 303 3.62 -2.18 12.80
CA MET A 303 4.40 -3.38 12.49
C MET A 303 5.14 -3.28 11.15
N SER A 304 4.61 -2.54 10.16
CA SER A 304 5.31 -2.28 8.91
C SER A 304 6.59 -1.49 9.16
N GLU A 305 6.48 -0.40 9.92
CA GLU A 305 7.59 0.48 10.26
C GLU A 305 8.67 -0.26 11.06
N LEU A 306 8.26 -1.03 12.09
CA LEU A 306 9.17 -1.87 12.87
C LEU A 306 9.85 -2.94 12.00
N GLY A 307 9.13 -3.50 11.03
CA GLY A 307 9.64 -4.51 10.11
C GLY A 307 10.69 -3.99 9.12
N MET A 308 10.82 -2.67 8.94
CA MET A 308 11.88 -2.06 8.12
C MET A 308 13.22 -1.94 8.87
N ALA A 309 13.23 -2.15 10.19
CA ALA A 309 14.44 -2.10 10.98
C ALA A 309 15.43 -3.20 10.55
N PRO A 310 16.74 -2.91 10.49
CA PRO A 310 17.78 -3.92 10.30
C PRO A 310 17.63 -5.09 11.28
N VAL A 311 17.96 -6.31 10.86
CA VAL A 311 17.85 -7.53 11.69
C VAL A 311 18.61 -7.43 13.01
N LYS A 312 19.70 -6.65 13.04
CA LYS A 312 20.51 -6.40 14.25
C LYS A 312 19.77 -5.60 15.34
N GLU A 313 18.72 -4.86 15.01
CA GLU A 313 17.93 -4.07 15.96
C GLU A 313 16.88 -4.96 16.65
N SER A 314 17.35 -5.92 17.45
CA SER A 314 16.51 -6.96 18.05
C SER A 314 15.36 -6.42 18.90
N GLU A 315 15.51 -5.25 19.51
CA GLU A 315 14.46 -4.61 20.33
C GLU A 315 13.23 -4.23 19.51
N LYS A 316 13.42 -3.70 18.28
CA LYS A 316 12.30 -3.36 17.38
C LYS A 316 11.59 -4.61 16.88
N HIS A 317 12.33 -5.67 16.59
CA HIS A 317 11.74 -6.96 16.20
C HIS A 317 10.99 -7.62 17.38
N ALA A 318 11.48 -7.46 18.61
CA ALA A 318 10.78 -7.92 19.81
C ALA A 318 9.47 -7.16 20.03
N LEU A 319 9.47 -5.83 19.86
CA LEU A 319 8.23 -5.04 19.94
C LEU A 319 7.23 -5.45 18.85
N GLY A 320 7.69 -5.67 17.61
CA GLY A 320 6.86 -6.19 16.53
C GLY A 320 6.28 -7.57 16.83
N TRP A 321 7.05 -8.43 17.51
CA TRP A 321 6.60 -9.73 18.00
C TRP A 321 5.53 -9.62 19.10
N GLU A 322 5.68 -8.70 20.05
CA GLU A 322 4.67 -8.43 21.09
C GLU A 322 3.34 -7.99 20.49
N LEU A 323 3.37 -7.10 19.50
CA LEU A 323 2.17 -6.68 18.76
C LEU A 323 1.51 -7.86 18.05
N PHE A 324 2.28 -8.76 17.45
CA PHE A 324 1.75 -9.99 16.85
C PHE A 324 1.09 -10.89 17.91
N GLU A 325 1.77 -11.17 19.03
CA GLU A 325 1.27 -12.07 20.08
C GLU A 325 -0.04 -11.57 20.68
N ALA A 326 -0.18 -10.27 20.88
CA ALA A 326 -1.42 -9.65 21.37
C ALA A 326 -2.65 -9.94 20.48
N HIS A 327 -2.44 -10.30 19.21
CA HIS A 327 -3.51 -10.55 18.22
C HIS A 327 -3.61 -12.02 17.77
N ARG A 328 -2.70 -12.89 18.22
CA ARG A 328 -2.64 -14.30 17.79
C ARG A 328 -3.89 -15.09 18.17
N GLU A 329 -4.41 -14.90 19.39
CA GLU A 329 -5.62 -15.57 19.85
C GLU A 329 -6.88 -15.09 19.12
N MET A 330 -6.95 -13.79 18.82
CA MET A 330 -8.04 -13.22 18.02
C MET A 330 -8.07 -13.87 16.63
N TRP A 331 -6.91 -14.04 16.00
CA TRP A 331 -6.80 -14.74 14.72
C TRP A 331 -7.23 -16.20 14.80
N ALA A 332 -6.79 -16.94 15.81
CA ALA A 332 -7.17 -18.35 15.97
C ALA A 332 -8.69 -18.54 16.09
N ARG A 333 -9.37 -17.67 16.86
CA ARG A 333 -10.84 -17.64 16.95
C ARG A 333 -11.48 -17.30 15.61
N HIS A 334 -10.93 -16.31 14.90
CA HIS A 334 -11.42 -15.90 13.58
C HIS A 334 -11.34 -17.03 12.55
N VAL A 335 -10.19 -17.70 12.44
CA VAL A 335 -10.01 -18.84 11.52
C VAL A 335 -11.00 -19.97 11.81
N LYS A 336 -11.22 -20.30 13.10
CA LYS A 336 -12.22 -21.30 13.49
C LYS A 336 -13.64 -20.89 13.07
N SER A 337 -13.98 -19.61 13.20
CA SER A 337 -15.27 -19.07 12.74
C SER A 337 -15.43 -19.21 11.22
N LEU A 338 -14.39 -18.87 10.44
CA LEU A 338 -14.40 -19.02 8.98
C LEU A 338 -14.61 -20.48 8.56
N GLN A 339 -13.91 -21.41 9.20
CA GLN A 339 -14.04 -22.85 8.91
C GLN A 339 -15.43 -23.38 9.27
N GLY A 340 -16.02 -22.93 10.38
CA GLY A 340 -17.39 -23.27 10.76
C GLY A 340 -18.43 -22.74 9.77
N ALA A 341 -18.26 -21.50 9.29
CA ALA A 341 -19.14 -20.90 8.30
C ALA A 341 -19.10 -21.66 6.96
N VAL A 342 -17.91 -22.08 6.50
CA VAL A 342 -17.75 -22.88 5.28
C VAL A 342 -18.44 -24.25 5.41
N ALA A 343 -18.33 -24.90 6.58
CA ALA A 343 -19.00 -26.19 6.82
C ALA A 343 -20.53 -26.08 6.74
N ILE A 344 -21.11 -25.01 7.30
CA ILE A 344 -22.56 -24.75 7.23
C ILE A 344 -23.00 -24.47 5.78
N GLN A 345 -22.21 -23.71 5.02
CA GLN A 345 -22.50 -23.43 3.62
C GLN A 345 -22.41 -24.70 2.76
N SER A 346 -21.44 -25.58 2.99
CA SER A 346 -21.34 -26.86 2.25
C SER A 346 -22.52 -27.79 2.52
N ASP A 347 -23.05 -27.80 3.75
CA ASP A 347 -24.24 -28.58 4.09
C ASP A 347 -25.52 -28.00 3.47
N SER A 348 -25.58 -26.67 3.33
CA SER A 348 -26.71 -25.96 2.71
C SER A 348 -26.73 -26.06 1.18
N LEU A 349 -25.55 -26.07 0.55
CA LEU A 349 -25.37 -26.13 -0.91
C LEU A 349 -25.65 -27.50 -1.52
N GLN A 350 -25.71 -28.57 -0.71
CA GLN A 350 -26.24 -29.86 -1.19
C GLN A 350 -27.74 -29.81 -1.49
N ALA A 351 -28.47 -28.77 -1.07
CA ALA A 351 -29.90 -28.58 -1.33
C ALA A 351 -30.21 -27.66 -2.53
N GLN A 352 -29.23 -26.93 -3.09
CA GLN A 352 -29.40 -26.12 -4.29
C GLN A 352 -28.20 -26.29 -5.22
N SER A 353 -28.42 -26.98 -6.34
CA SER A 353 -27.45 -27.23 -7.40
C SER A 353 -27.02 -25.92 -8.08
N GLY A 354 -26.07 -25.23 -7.47
CA GLY A 354 -25.32 -24.12 -8.04
C GLY A 354 -23.91 -24.18 -7.49
N SER A 355 -22.98 -24.74 -8.27
CA SER A 355 -21.54 -24.65 -7.98
C SER A 355 -21.20 -23.19 -7.67
N CYS A 356 -20.58 -22.94 -6.50
CA CYS A 356 -20.05 -21.62 -6.19
C CYS A 356 -18.91 -21.31 -7.18
N SER A 357 -19.25 -20.61 -8.27
CA SER A 357 -18.34 -20.32 -9.36
C SER A 357 -17.12 -19.52 -8.85
N ALA A 358 -15.97 -19.65 -9.53
CA ALA A 358 -14.78 -18.84 -9.23
C ALA A 358 -15.10 -17.33 -9.23
N GLU A 359 -16.01 -16.91 -10.11
CA GLU A 359 -16.56 -15.57 -10.16
C GLU A 359 -17.25 -15.15 -8.86
N SER A 360 -18.17 -15.93 -8.31
CA SER A 360 -18.87 -15.59 -7.05
C SER A 360 -17.89 -15.43 -5.88
N ARG A 361 -16.88 -16.32 -5.80
CA ARG A 361 -15.82 -16.25 -4.79
C ARG A 361 -14.96 -15.00 -4.95
N ALA A 362 -14.60 -14.63 -6.18
CA ALA A 362 -13.87 -13.41 -6.46
C ALA A 362 -14.68 -12.16 -6.08
N LEU A 363 -15.98 -12.11 -6.41
CA LEU A 363 -16.85 -10.97 -6.08
C LEU A 363 -16.96 -10.72 -4.57
N GLU A 364 -17.00 -11.78 -3.77
CA GLU A 364 -16.95 -11.64 -2.31
C GLU A 364 -15.56 -11.26 -1.80
N TYR A 365 -14.49 -11.77 -2.44
CA TYR A 365 -13.13 -11.64 -1.93
C TYR A 365 -12.66 -10.19 -1.83
N TRP A 366 -12.86 -9.36 -2.85
CA TRP A 366 -12.37 -7.97 -2.78
C TRP A 366 -13.11 -7.15 -1.71
N LYS A 367 -14.42 -7.38 -1.50
CA LYS A 367 -15.17 -6.74 -0.42
C LYS A 367 -14.62 -7.11 0.95
N ARG A 368 -14.06 -8.32 1.11
CA ARG A 368 -13.39 -8.74 2.36
C ARG A 368 -12.18 -7.86 2.70
N HIS A 369 -11.64 -7.07 1.77
CA HIS A 369 -10.60 -6.07 2.09
C HIS A 369 -11.08 -4.96 3.03
N PHE A 370 -12.38 -4.77 3.17
CA PHE A 370 -13.02 -3.80 4.08
C PHE A 370 -13.55 -4.45 5.36
N THR A 371 -13.01 -5.61 5.75
CA THR A 371 -13.36 -6.26 7.04
C THR A 371 -12.18 -6.25 8.01
N PRO A 372 -12.44 -6.24 9.34
CA PRO A 372 -11.39 -6.37 10.35
C PRO A 372 -10.49 -7.59 10.12
N GLY A 373 -11.07 -8.69 9.64
CA GLY A 373 -10.37 -9.92 9.30
C GLY A 373 -9.24 -9.73 8.28
N SER A 374 -9.41 -8.83 7.30
CA SER A 374 -8.34 -8.55 6.33
C SER A 374 -7.16 -7.81 6.95
N MET A 375 -7.38 -6.90 7.91
CA MET A 375 -6.27 -6.24 8.61
C MET A 375 -5.60 -7.19 9.60
N LEU A 376 -6.38 -8.02 10.28
CA LEU A 376 -5.87 -9.06 11.16
C LEU A 376 -4.96 -10.04 10.40
N ALA A 377 -5.38 -10.50 9.22
CA ALA A 377 -4.54 -11.35 8.38
C ALA A 377 -3.19 -10.70 8.02
N ARG A 378 -3.15 -9.38 7.77
CA ARG A 378 -1.90 -8.63 7.51
C ARG A 378 -1.00 -8.57 8.74
N ILE A 379 -1.58 -8.38 9.94
CA ILE A 379 -0.84 -8.42 11.22
C ILE A 379 -0.17 -9.78 11.40
N ILE A 380 -0.94 -10.86 11.20
CA ILE A 380 -0.46 -12.23 11.37
C ILE A 380 0.63 -12.59 10.36
N GLU A 381 0.46 -12.23 9.09
CA GLU A 381 1.49 -12.37 8.06
C GLU A 381 2.79 -11.63 8.43
N ARG A 382 2.69 -10.41 8.95
CA ARG A 382 3.87 -9.64 9.40
C ARG A 382 4.58 -10.32 10.58
N GLY A 383 3.83 -11.04 11.43
CA GLY A 383 4.37 -11.89 12.49
C GLY A 383 5.41 -12.92 12.00
N VAL A 384 5.24 -13.45 10.78
CA VAL A 384 6.20 -14.40 10.16
C VAL A 384 7.59 -13.77 10.05
N LYS A 385 7.68 -12.52 9.60
CA LYS A 385 8.96 -11.81 9.46
C LYS A 385 9.66 -11.61 10.80
N PHE A 386 8.91 -11.24 11.85
CA PHE A 386 9.47 -11.09 13.19
C PHE A 386 9.91 -12.43 13.79
N ALA A 387 9.13 -13.50 13.62
CA ALA A 387 9.52 -14.85 14.02
C ALA A 387 10.85 -15.27 13.36
N ALA A 388 10.97 -15.05 12.05
CA ALA A 388 12.17 -15.37 11.28
C ALA A 388 13.40 -14.62 11.80
N ASN A 389 13.28 -13.30 12.00
CA ASN A 389 14.38 -12.45 12.49
C ASN A 389 14.81 -12.81 13.92
N LEU A 390 13.85 -13.19 14.77
CA LEU A 390 14.09 -13.65 16.13
C LEU A 390 14.46 -15.14 16.21
N LYS A 391 14.56 -15.85 15.07
CA LYS A 391 14.86 -17.28 14.96
C LYS A 391 13.86 -18.20 15.70
N LYS A 392 12.62 -17.75 15.83
CA LYS A 392 11.50 -18.52 16.40
C LYS A 392 10.84 -19.39 15.31
N PHE A 393 11.60 -20.33 14.75
CA PHE A 393 11.19 -21.07 13.56
C PHE A 393 9.97 -21.99 13.76
N ALA A 394 9.74 -22.49 14.97
CA ALA A 394 8.56 -23.30 15.28
C ALA A 394 7.28 -22.44 15.32
N ASP A 395 7.37 -21.23 15.90
CA ASP A 395 6.26 -20.28 15.86
C ASP A 395 6.01 -19.79 14.43
N GLU A 396 7.08 -19.56 13.66
CA GLU A 396 7.00 -19.20 12.25
C GLU A 396 6.22 -20.25 11.43
N GLU A 397 6.51 -21.54 11.63
CA GLU A 397 5.78 -22.65 11.03
C GLU A 397 4.30 -22.62 11.42
N SER A 398 4.00 -22.47 12.72
CA SER A 398 2.63 -22.41 13.24
C SER A 398 1.83 -21.26 12.62
N ILE A 399 2.44 -20.08 12.47
CA ILE A 399 1.81 -18.92 11.84
C ILE A 399 1.48 -19.21 10.38
N LEU A 400 2.46 -19.70 9.60
CA LEU A 400 2.28 -20.02 8.19
C LEU A 400 1.21 -21.10 7.97
N GLN A 401 1.17 -22.14 8.81
CA GLN A 401 0.12 -23.15 8.76
C GLN A 401 -1.26 -22.54 9.04
N SER A 402 -1.38 -21.64 10.02
CA SER A 402 -2.64 -20.97 10.33
C SER A 402 -3.13 -20.07 9.17
N LEU A 403 -2.21 -19.40 8.47
CA LEU A 403 -2.51 -18.58 7.29
C LEU A 403 -2.96 -19.44 6.11
N LEU A 404 -2.32 -20.61 5.92
CA LEU A 404 -2.65 -21.55 4.83
C LEU A 404 -3.95 -22.34 5.09
N ALA A 405 -4.39 -22.48 6.34
CA ALA A 405 -5.61 -23.19 6.74
C ALA A 405 -6.92 -22.47 6.37
N GLN A 406 -6.84 -21.24 5.85
CA GLN A 406 -7.97 -20.44 5.40
C GLN A 406 -7.76 -19.96 3.95
N THR A 407 -8.84 -19.66 3.24
CA THR A 407 -8.86 -19.13 1.87
C THR A 407 -9.68 -17.83 1.76
N ALA A 408 -9.93 -17.16 2.88
CA ALA A 408 -10.71 -15.93 2.93
C ALA A 408 -9.88 -14.68 2.65
N TYR A 409 -8.58 -14.70 3.01
CA TYR A 409 -7.70 -13.53 2.99
C TYR A 409 -6.33 -13.85 2.39
N ARG A 410 -5.73 -12.83 1.77
CA ARG A 410 -4.32 -12.81 1.31
C ARG A 410 -3.98 -13.95 0.35
N LEU A 411 -4.91 -14.29 -0.54
CA LEU A 411 -4.77 -15.41 -1.48
C LEU A 411 -3.51 -15.30 -2.36
N GLY A 412 -3.19 -14.09 -2.84
CA GLY A 412 -1.97 -13.85 -3.62
C GLY A 412 -0.65 -14.02 -2.85
N LYS A 413 -0.68 -14.30 -1.54
CA LYS A 413 0.52 -14.54 -0.70
C LYS A 413 0.78 -16.00 -0.38
N ARG A 414 -0.09 -16.92 -0.83
CA ARG A 414 0.04 -18.35 -0.50
C ARG A 414 1.30 -18.98 -1.06
N GLY A 415 1.74 -18.57 -2.26
CA GLY A 415 3.02 -18.98 -2.84
C GLY A 415 4.20 -18.66 -1.92
N ASP A 416 4.36 -17.39 -1.53
CA ASP A 416 5.38 -16.93 -0.58
C ASP A 416 5.36 -17.74 0.73
N TRP A 417 4.17 -18.06 1.25
CA TRP A 417 4.01 -18.83 2.48
C TRP A 417 4.45 -20.29 2.32
N TYR A 418 4.11 -20.93 1.20
CA TYR A 418 4.55 -22.29 0.90
C TYR A 418 6.06 -22.36 0.73
N GLU A 419 6.65 -21.46 -0.05
CA GLU A 419 8.10 -21.40 -0.24
C GLU A 419 8.84 -21.24 1.09
N ARG A 420 8.33 -20.37 1.96
CA ARG A 420 8.91 -20.18 3.29
C ARG A 420 8.76 -21.42 4.16
N LEU A 421 7.61 -22.09 4.12
CA LEU A 421 7.36 -23.32 4.88
C LEU A 421 8.26 -24.47 4.41
N VAL A 422 8.46 -24.62 3.10
CA VAL A 422 9.41 -25.59 2.53
C VAL A 422 10.82 -25.30 3.05
N LEU A 423 11.26 -24.03 3.01
CA LEU A 423 12.58 -23.61 3.51
C LEU A 423 12.75 -23.89 5.02
N LEU A 424 11.70 -23.69 5.83
CA LEU A 424 11.73 -24.02 7.26
C LEU A 424 12.02 -25.51 7.47
N HIS A 425 11.27 -26.42 6.84
CA HIS A 425 11.47 -27.86 7.02
C HIS A 425 12.74 -28.39 6.34
N SER A 426 13.16 -27.83 5.21
CA SER A 426 14.36 -28.29 4.51
C SER A 426 15.66 -27.87 5.20
N THR A 427 15.62 -26.77 5.95
CA THR A 427 16.81 -26.06 6.42
C THR A 427 16.77 -25.73 7.91
N HIS A 428 15.80 -24.93 8.37
CA HIS A 428 15.84 -24.33 9.71
C HIS A 428 15.40 -25.27 10.84
N LEU A 429 14.34 -26.04 10.61
CA LEU A 429 13.79 -27.05 11.53
C LEU A 429 14.44 -28.42 11.34
N ARG A 430 15.22 -28.59 10.28
CA ARG A 430 15.93 -29.84 10.00
C ARG A 430 17.02 -30.07 11.07
N PRO A 431 17.03 -31.23 11.75
CA PRO A 431 18.07 -31.54 12.75
C PRO A 431 19.48 -31.47 12.16
N LYS A 432 20.40 -30.78 12.83
CA LYS A 432 21.80 -30.67 12.38
C LYS A 432 22.53 -32.00 12.55
N ARG A 433 23.36 -32.37 11.58
CA ARG A 433 24.20 -33.57 11.64
C ARG A 433 25.31 -33.37 12.67
N VAL A 434 25.36 -34.22 13.70
CA VAL A 434 26.47 -34.27 14.65
C VAL A 434 27.44 -35.36 14.19
N LYS A 435 28.76 -35.13 14.24
CA LYS A 435 29.75 -36.18 13.96
C LYS A 435 29.57 -37.31 14.99
N GLY A 436 29.21 -38.51 14.52
CA GLY A 436 28.82 -39.65 15.37
C GLY A 436 27.32 -39.78 15.65
N GLY A 437 26.47 -39.00 14.97
CA GLY A 437 25.01 -39.12 15.08
C GLY A 437 24.52 -40.52 14.69
N GLY A 438 23.72 -41.14 15.56
CA GLY A 438 23.14 -42.46 15.30
C GLY A 438 22.00 -42.45 14.27
N PRO A 439 21.51 -43.63 13.85
CA PRO A 439 20.49 -43.80 12.79
C PRO A 439 19.20 -43.00 13.01
N LYS A 440 18.89 -42.66 14.27
CA LYS A 440 17.72 -41.83 14.63
C LYS A 440 17.81 -40.40 14.10
N VAL A 441 19.00 -39.79 14.03
CA VAL A 441 19.16 -38.42 13.52
C VAL A 441 18.98 -38.39 12.00
N ASP A 442 19.51 -39.39 11.31
CA ASP A 442 19.37 -39.53 9.86
C ASP A 442 17.91 -39.76 9.46
N GLU A 443 17.16 -40.57 10.24
CA GLU A 443 15.72 -40.76 10.06
C GLU A 443 14.94 -39.45 10.24
N LEU A 444 15.20 -38.68 11.30
CA LEU A 444 14.54 -37.39 11.52
C LEU A 444 14.88 -36.37 10.41
N GLN A 445 16.11 -36.39 9.89
CA GLN A 445 16.48 -35.57 8.73
C GLN A 445 15.73 -35.99 7.48
N ARG A 446 15.58 -37.29 7.23
CA ARG A 446 14.79 -37.82 6.12
C ARG A 446 13.33 -37.41 6.25
N GLN A 447 12.74 -37.53 7.44
CA GLN A 447 11.36 -37.11 7.71
C GLN A 447 11.13 -35.61 7.48
N ALA A 448 12.08 -34.75 7.85
CA ALA A 448 12.01 -33.32 7.56
C ALA A 448 11.99 -33.04 6.05
N LEU A 449 12.81 -33.75 5.26
CA LEU A 449 12.81 -33.64 3.80
C LEU A 449 11.52 -34.17 3.16
N VAL A 450 10.96 -35.27 3.67
CA VAL A 450 9.65 -35.79 3.24
C VAL A 450 8.54 -34.78 3.55
N THR A 451 8.58 -34.15 4.71
CA THR A 451 7.61 -33.10 5.09
C THR A 451 7.70 -31.92 4.12
N ALA A 452 8.91 -31.42 3.86
CA ALA A 452 9.15 -30.37 2.87
C ALA A 452 8.63 -30.75 1.47
N ARG A 453 8.85 -32.00 1.03
CA ARG A 453 8.32 -32.51 -0.24
C ARG A 453 6.79 -32.49 -0.27
N ASN A 454 6.14 -32.96 0.80
CA ASN A 454 4.68 -32.98 0.89
C ASN A 454 4.08 -31.56 0.89
N ILE A 455 4.79 -30.58 1.44
CA ILE A 455 4.40 -29.17 1.37
C ILE A 455 4.46 -28.67 -0.08
N CYS A 456 5.52 -28.99 -0.84
CA CYS A 456 5.58 -28.66 -2.28
C CYS A 456 4.38 -29.28 -3.04
N ILE A 457 4.07 -30.54 -2.78
CA ILE A 457 2.93 -31.23 -3.42
C ILE A 457 1.61 -30.52 -3.09
N ARG A 458 1.39 -30.16 -1.82
CA ARG A 458 0.20 -29.41 -1.40
C ARG A 458 0.11 -28.05 -2.10
N ALA A 459 1.24 -27.37 -2.27
CA ALA A 459 1.29 -26.09 -2.96
C ALA A 459 0.96 -26.21 -4.46
N LEU A 460 1.39 -27.29 -5.12
CA LEU A 460 1.05 -27.57 -6.52
C LEU A 460 -0.44 -27.88 -6.73
N SER A 461 -1.12 -28.40 -5.71
CA SER A 461 -2.58 -28.61 -5.71
C SER A 461 -3.40 -27.36 -5.36
N ASP A 462 -2.77 -26.29 -4.88
CA ASP A 462 -3.46 -25.07 -4.42
C ASP A 462 -3.67 -24.10 -5.58
N GLU A 463 -4.93 -23.84 -5.93
CA GLU A 463 -5.26 -23.04 -7.12
C GLU A 463 -4.72 -21.61 -7.06
N HIS A 464 -4.60 -21.06 -5.85
CA HIS A 464 -4.21 -19.66 -5.58
C HIS A 464 -2.69 -19.45 -5.53
N VAL A 465 -1.88 -20.49 -5.73
CA VAL A 465 -0.42 -20.34 -5.85
C VAL A 465 -0.08 -19.79 -7.24
N GLY A 466 0.42 -18.56 -7.29
CA GLY A 466 0.77 -17.87 -8.53
C GLY A 466 1.94 -18.52 -9.28
N ARG A 467 2.05 -18.21 -10.59
CA ARG A 467 3.01 -18.81 -11.52
C ARG A 467 4.46 -18.70 -11.07
N ILE A 468 4.89 -17.52 -10.62
CA ILE A 468 6.25 -17.27 -10.12
C ILE A 468 6.63 -18.29 -9.04
N SER A 469 5.77 -18.45 -8.03
CA SER A 469 6.00 -19.41 -6.95
C SER A 469 5.95 -20.86 -7.41
N LEU A 470 5.14 -21.20 -8.42
CA LEU A 470 5.10 -22.57 -8.97
C LEU A 470 6.48 -22.99 -9.51
N HIS A 471 7.23 -22.10 -10.17
CA HIS A 471 8.59 -22.41 -10.63
C HIS A 471 9.55 -22.65 -9.45
N SER A 472 9.52 -21.77 -8.44
CA SER A 472 10.33 -21.93 -7.22
C SER A 472 10.03 -23.27 -6.53
N ILE A 473 8.74 -23.56 -6.29
CA ILE A 473 8.25 -24.78 -5.64
C ILE A 473 8.60 -26.03 -6.45
N SER A 474 8.47 -25.99 -7.77
CA SER A 474 8.77 -27.14 -8.65
C SER A 474 10.25 -27.48 -8.64
N ARG A 475 11.14 -26.48 -8.69
CA ARG A 475 12.59 -26.68 -8.55
C ARG A 475 12.95 -27.23 -7.17
N GLN A 476 12.34 -26.69 -6.12
CA GLN A 476 12.53 -27.18 -4.75
C GLN A 476 12.05 -28.64 -4.61
N LEU A 477 10.91 -28.99 -5.20
CA LEU A 477 10.39 -30.36 -5.23
C LEU A 477 11.41 -31.31 -5.85
N ARG A 478 11.92 -31.01 -7.05
CA ARG A 478 12.92 -31.85 -7.72
C ARG A 478 14.21 -31.99 -6.90
N ALA A 479 14.69 -30.89 -6.31
CA ALA A 479 15.86 -30.93 -5.44
C ALA A 479 15.64 -31.79 -4.18
N LEU A 480 14.43 -31.81 -3.62
CA LEU A 480 14.07 -32.65 -2.48
C LEU A 480 13.92 -34.13 -2.87
N GLU A 481 13.29 -34.43 -4.00
CA GLU A 481 13.14 -35.79 -4.52
C GLU A 481 14.51 -36.44 -4.82
N TYR A 482 15.41 -35.65 -5.40
CA TYR A 482 16.80 -36.06 -5.60
C TYR A 482 17.51 -36.33 -4.27
N LYS A 483 17.40 -35.43 -3.27
CA LYS A 483 17.98 -35.62 -1.92
C LYS A 483 17.41 -36.84 -1.20
N LEU A 484 16.17 -37.23 -1.50
CA LEU A 484 15.50 -38.40 -0.94
C LEU A 484 15.85 -39.71 -1.67
N ALA A 485 16.60 -39.62 -2.77
CA ALA A 485 16.96 -40.73 -3.66
C ALA A 485 15.73 -41.49 -4.19
N LEU A 486 14.71 -40.75 -4.60
CA LEU A 486 13.51 -41.32 -5.24
C LEU A 486 13.79 -41.63 -6.72
N GLY A 487 13.31 -42.78 -7.20
CA GLY A 487 13.36 -43.12 -8.64
C GLY A 487 12.32 -42.32 -9.44
N GLU A 488 12.47 -42.27 -10.77
CA GLU A 488 11.58 -41.49 -11.66
C GLU A 488 10.09 -41.84 -11.48
N GLU A 489 9.75 -43.12 -11.29
CA GLU A 489 8.38 -43.57 -11.05
C GLU A 489 7.79 -43.06 -9.73
N GLN A 490 8.64 -42.70 -8.76
CA GLN A 490 8.23 -42.19 -7.45
C GLN A 490 8.20 -40.65 -7.42
N MET A 491 8.76 -40.00 -8.43
CA MET A 491 8.75 -38.55 -8.55
C MET A 491 7.33 -38.07 -8.83
N PHE A 492 6.94 -36.98 -8.17
CA PHE A 492 5.61 -36.44 -8.34
C PHE A 492 5.47 -35.80 -9.72
N THR A 493 4.34 -36.06 -10.37
CA THR A 493 3.97 -35.52 -11.67
C THR A 493 2.64 -34.78 -11.54
N HIS A 494 2.59 -33.56 -12.07
CA HIS A 494 1.39 -32.74 -12.05
C HIS A 494 1.49 -31.66 -13.14
N PRO A 495 0.38 -31.25 -13.80
CA PRO A 495 0.42 -30.24 -14.86
C PRO A 495 0.99 -28.89 -14.42
N ARG A 496 0.93 -28.59 -13.12
CA ARG A 496 1.48 -27.35 -12.52
C ARG A 496 2.96 -27.46 -12.11
N VAL A 497 3.65 -28.57 -12.43
CA VAL A 497 5.11 -28.68 -12.25
C VAL A 497 5.80 -27.91 -13.37
N LEU A 498 6.36 -26.75 -13.05
CA LEU A 498 7.02 -25.84 -14.00
C LEU A 498 8.52 -25.75 -13.66
N LEU A 499 9.38 -26.37 -14.48
CA LEU A 499 10.80 -26.47 -14.16
C LEU A 499 11.65 -25.35 -14.74
N GLU A 500 11.26 -24.84 -15.91
CA GLU A 500 12.08 -23.94 -16.70
C GLU A 500 11.22 -22.80 -17.24
N TRP A 501 11.79 -21.60 -17.26
CA TRP A 501 11.28 -20.47 -18.04
C TRP A 501 11.92 -20.52 -19.41
N ARG A 502 11.25 -20.00 -20.44
CA ARG A 502 11.95 -19.65 -21.68
C ARG A 502 13.03 -18.62 -21.39
N GLU A 503 14.19 -18.79 -22.00
CA GLU A 503 15.32 -17.88 -21.86
C GLU A 503 15.35 -16.92 -23.06
N GLY A 504 15.46 -15.62 -22.78
CA GLY A 504 15.68 -14.62 -23.82
C GLY A 504 17.12 -14.69 -24.32
N PRO A 505 17.37 -14.44 -25.62
CA PRO A 505 18.72 -14.25 -26.14
C PRO A 505 19.52 -13.25 -25.30
N GLU A 506 20.78 -13.55 -25.04
CA GLU A 506 21.69 -12.64 -24.35
C GLU A 506 22.52 -11.86 -25.37
N ARG A 507 22.69 -10.55 -25.14
CA ARG A 507 23.65 -9.71 -25.86
C ARG A 507 24.59 -9.06 -24.86
N THR A 508 25.86 -8.97 -25.23
CA THR A 508 26.84 -8.24 -24.41
C THR A 508 27.03 -6.83 -24.96
N VAL A 509 27.01 -5.86 -24.06
CA VAL A 509 27.36 -4.46 -24.35
C VAL A 509 28.53 -4.04 -23.47
N TYR A 510 29.50 -3.36 -24.06
CA TYR A 510 30.69 -2.89 -23.36
C TYR A 510 30.59 -1.40 -23.04
N GLY A 511 31.05 -1.03 -21.85
CA GLY A 511 31.17 0.37 -21.42
C GLY A 511 32.32 0.61 -20.48
N VAL A 512 32.78 1.85 -20.44
CA VAL A 512 33.81 2.31 -19.49
C VAL A 512 33.12 2.73 -18.20
N ARG A 513 33.62 2.26 -17.06
CA ARG A 513 33.05 2.57 -15.75
C ARG A 513 33.74 3.79 -15.14
N VAL A 514 32.96 4.79 -14.73
CA VAL A 514 33.48 6.09 -14.23
C VAL A 514 33.77 6.05 -12.73
N ASN A 515 32.95 5.35 -11.94
CA ASN A 515 33.09 5.35 -10.49
C ASN A 515 33.93 4.19 -9.94
N ASP A 516 34.75 4.51 -8.92
CA ASP A 516 35.54 3.53 -8.15
C ASP A 516 34.64 2.49 -7.46
N ARG A 517 35.06 1.22 -7.51
CA ARG A 517 34.35 0.03 -6.98
C ARG A 517 34.04 0.13 -5.48
N THR A 518 34.68 1.06 -4.77
CA THR A 518 34.58 1.28 -3.33
C THR A 518 33.41 2.18 -2.90
N ARG A 519 32.82 2.97 -3.82
CA ARG A 519 31.69 3.86 -3.49
C ARG A 519 30.37 3.08 -3.42
N ARG A 520 29.61 3.29 -2.34
CA ARG A 520 28.23 2.82 -2.22
C ARG A 520 27.32 3.68 -3.10
N GLY A 521 26.71 3.07 -4.12
CA GLY A 521 25.78 3.72 -5.04
C GLY A 521 25.61 2.91 -6.32
N PRO A 522 24.67 3.28 -7.19
CA PRO A 522 24.51 2.65 -8.51
C PRO A 522 25.80 2.81 -9.33
N SER A 523 26.10 1.84 -10.19
CA SER A 523 27.22 1.93 -11.12
C SER A 523 27.01 3.10 -12.08
N GLN A 524 28.03 3.96 -12.21
CA GLN A 524 28.05 5.03 -13.22
C GLN A 524 29.00 4.65 -14.36
N TRP A 525 28.52 4.85 -15.57
CA TRP A 525 29.18 4.49 -16.82
C TRP A 525 29.43 5.74 -17.63
N ASP A 526 30.46 5.69 -18.46
CA ASP A 526 30.83 6.78 -19.35
C ASP A 526 29.75 6.92 -20.42
N GLY A 527 29.10 8.08 -20.46
CA GLY A 527 28.01 8.38 -21.36
C GLY A 527 28.44 9.35 -22.47
N ASP A 528 27.46 9.87 -23.20
CA ASP A 528 27.70 10.87 -24.24
C ASP A 528 28.34 12.14 -23.66
N ASP A 529 29.27 12.76 -24.40
CA ASP A 529 30.04 13.94 -23.98
C ASP A 529 30.71 13.82 -22.59
N GLU A 530 31.21 12.64 -22.21
CA GLU A 530 31.84 12.35 -20.90
C GLU A 530 30.91 12.56 -19.69
N VAL A 531 29.59 12.58 -19.90
CA VAL A 531 28.59 12.72 -18.83
C VAL A 531 28.28 11.34 -18.23
N PRO A 532 28.55 11.10 -16.94
CA PRO A 532 28.28 9.80 -16.32
C PRO A 532 26.79 9.44 -16.35
N CYS A 533 26.46 8.23 -16.79
CA CYS A 533 25.10 7.75 -16.96
C CYS A 533 24.83 6.42 -16.23
N SER A 534 23.57 6.00 -16.19
CA SER A 534 23.17 4.70 -15.64
C SER A 534 23.47 3.56 -16.63
N VAL A 535 23.38 2.31 -16.15
CA VAL A 535 23.66 1.13 -17.00
C VAL A 535 22.61 0.98 -18.11
N GLU A 536 21.36 1.32 -17.83
CA GLU A 536 20.24 1.28 -18.76
C GLU A 536 20.37 2.38 -19.82
N ARG A 537 20.85 3.56 -19.44
CA ARG A 537 21.12 4.66 -20.39
C ARG A 537 22.27 4.32 -21.34
N LEU A 538 23.34 3.71 -20.83
CA LEU A 538 24.43 3.19 -21.66
C LEU A 538 23.93 2.13 -22.66
N ALA A 539 23.16 1.15 -22.19
CA ALA A 539 22.59 0.12 -23.05
C ALA A 539 21.68 0.73 -24.13
N LEU A 540 20.77 1.63 -23.76
CA LEU A 540 19.90 2.31 -24.70
C LEU A 540 20.68 3.04 -25.80
N TRP A 541 21.73 3.77 -25.45
CA TRP A 541 22.60 4.45 -26.42
C TRP A 541 23.24 3.47 -27.41
N ARG A 542 23.65 2.29 -26.94
CA ARG A 542 24.25 1.25 -27.78
C ARG A 542 23.26 0.64 -28.76
N TYR A 543 22.03 0.38 -28.34
CA TYR A 543 20.98 -0.02 -29.28
C TYR A 543 20.64 1.10 -30.26
N GLN A 544 20.71 2.37 -29.86
CA GLN A 544 20.51 3.49 -30.77
C GLN A 544 21.56 3.52 -31.90
N SER A 545 22.83 3.22 -31.61
CA SER A 545 23.85 3.06 -32.67
C SER A 545 23.60 1.87 -33.61
N MET A 546 22.79 0.90 -33.19
CA MET A 546 22.36 -0.25 -34.00
C MET A 546 21.08 0.03 -34.80
N GLY A 547 20.59 1.27 -34.83
CA GLY A 547 19.42 1.68 -35.59
C GLY A 547 18.08 1.56 -34.86
N PHE A 548 18.09 1.29 -33.54
CA PHE A 548 16.87 1.31 -32.74
C PHE A 548 16.53 2.71 -32.26
N SER A 549 15.24 3.00 -32.19
CA SER A 549 14.70 4.04 -31.30
C SER A 549 14.21 3.38 -30.02
N GLY A 550 14.11 4.13 -28.92
CA GLY A 550 13.71 3.49 -27.67
C GLY A 550 13.62 4.40 -26.45
N LEU A 551 13.06 3.84 -25.38
CA LEU A 551 12.86 4.47 -24.08
C LEU A 551 13.32 3.52 -22.97
N HIS A 552 13.90 4.09 -21.90
CA HIS A 552 14.01 3.41 -20.62
C HIS A 552 12.72 3.66 -19.85
N SER A 553 11.78 2.72 -19.94
CA SER A 553 10.42 2.86 -19.42
C SER A 553 10.10 1.95 -18.25
N GLU A 554 10.92 0.94 -17.99
CA GLU A 554 10.59 -0.16 -17.08
C GLU A 554 9.16 -0.67 -17.37
N ASN A 555 8.33 -0.80 -16.33
CA ASN A 555 6.94 -1.24 -16.43
C ASN A 555 6.02 -0.23 -17.11
N ALA A 556 6.41 1.04 -17.20
CA ALA A 556 5.52 2.13 -17.60
C ALA A 556 4.97 1.96 -19.02
N MET A 557 5.76 1.42 -19.95
CA MET A 557 5.30 1.15 -21.31
C MET A 557 4.12 0.16 -21.32
N ALA A 558 4.29 -0.99 -20.68
CA ALA A 558 3.26 -2.02 -20.62
C ALA A 558 2.00 -1.56 -19.88
N THR A 559 2.17 -0.87 -18.74
CA THR A 559 1.03 -0.39 -17.96
C THR A 559 0.31 0.78 -18.62
N THR A 560 1.03 1.66 -19.34
CA THR A 560 0.43 2.76 -20.10
C THR A 560 -0.34 2.22 -21.30
N LEU A 561 0.23 1.29 -22.07
CA LEU A 561 -0.49 0.60 -23.16
C LEU A 561 -1.78 -0.03 -22.65
N PHE A 562 -1.72 -0.80 -21.56
CA PHE A 562 -2.91 -1.40 -20.97
C PHE A 562 -3.96 -0.36 -20.56
N CYS A 563 -3.56 0.71 -19.87
CA CYS A 563 -4.51 1.71 -19.41
C CYS A 563 -5.13 2.50 -20.55
N MET A 564 -4.38 2.87 -21.60
CA MET A 564 -4.94 3.54 -22.77
C MET A 564 -5.88 2.63 -23.56
N LEU A 565 -5.59 1.33 -23.63
CA LEU A 565 -6.43 0.35 -24.33
C LEU A 565 -7.66 -0.08 -23.54
N PHE A 566 -7.70 0.14 -22.23
CA PHE A 566 -8.79 -0.32 -21.34
C PHE A 566 -9.39 0.81 -20.50
N TRP A 567 -9.14 2.09 -20.81
CA TRP A 567 -9.54 3.21 -19.94
C TRP A 567 -11.03 3.19 -19.58
N ASP A 568 -11.90 3.11 -20.59
CA ASP A 568 -13.35 3.00 -20.47
C ASP A 568 -13.82 1.77 -19.66
N ILE A 569 -13.03 0.70 -19.68
CA ILE A 569 -13.30 -0.54 -18.94
C ILE A 569 -12.81 -0.43 -17.50
N ILE A 570 -11.60 0.08 -17.27
CA ILE A 570 -11.02 0.33 -15.94
C ILE A 570 -11.98 1.23 -15.16
N PHE A 571 -12.41 2.32 -15.79
CA PHE A 571 -13.29 3.31 -15.20
C PHE A 571 -14.79 3.05 -15.43
N HIS A 572 -15.15 1.85 -15.85
CA HIS A 572 -16.55 1.43 -15.99
C HIS A 572 -17.28 1.55 -14.63
N PRO A 573 -18.46 2.20 -14.58
CA PRO A 573 -19.14 2.55 -13.34
C PRO A 573 -19.76 1.32 -12.67
N LEU A 574 -19.00 0.71 -11.77
CA LEU A 574 -19.44 -0.45 -11.00
C LEU A 574 -19.63 -0.09 -9.52
N PRO A 575 -20.71 -0.57 -8.86
CA PRO A 575 -20.95 -0.30 -7.45
C PRO A 575 -19.76 -0.67 -6.56
N GLY A 576 -19.24 0.28 -5.79
CA GLY A 576 -18.16 0.01 -4.84
C GLY A 576 -16.76 -0.05 -5.46
N ALA A 577 -16.62 0.04 -6.78
CA ALA A 577 -15.32 0.08 -7.45
C ALA A 577 -14.76 1.51 -7.50
N LEU A 578 -15.62 2.48 -7.84
CA LEU A 578 -15.30 3.91 -7.95
C LEU A 578 -16.30 4.66 -7.05
N ASP A 579 -15.91 4.85 -5.80
CA ASP A 579 -16.74 5.33 -4.68
C ASP A 579 -16.60 6.85 -4.44
N THR A 580 -15.58 7.47 -5.02
CA THR A 580 -15.30 8.93 -4.96
C THR A 580 -14.67 9.39 -6.27
N GLU A 581 -14.73 10.69 -6.55
CA GLU A 581 -14.10 11.35 -7.71
C GLU A 581 -12.57 11.47 -7.62
N TYR A 582 -11.96 11.00 -6.52
CA TYR A 582 -10.53 11.14 -6.22
C TYR A 582 -9.76 9.83 -6.34
N GLN A 583 -10.19 8.94 -7.24
CA GLN A 583 -9.54 7.66 -7.47
C GLN A 583 -8.80 7.60 -8.81
N SER A 584 -7.52 7.23 -8.75
CA SER A 584 -6.67 6.94 -9.92
C SER A 584 -6.82 5.50 -10.42
N LYS A 585 -7.57 4.67 -9.68
CA LYS A 585 -7.91 3.29 -10.03
C LYS A 585 -9.14 2.81 -9.27
N PRO A 586 -9.90 1.83 -9.78
CA PRO A 586 -10.98 1.24 -9.02
C PRO A 586 -10.46 0.39 -7.85
N LEU A 587 -11.23 0.31 -6.76
CA LEU A 587 -10.87 -0.37 -5.51
C LEU A 587 -10.69 -1.89 -5.67
N ASP A 588 -11.30 -2.47 -6.70
CA ASP A 588 -11.16 -3.89 -7.05
C ASP A 588 -9.93 -4.19 -7.93
N MET A 589 -9.23 -3.16 -8.45
CA MET A 589 -8.01 -3.34 -9.25
C MET A 589 -6.88 -3.96 -8.42
N GLY A 590 -6.26 -5.00 -8.95
CA GLY A 590 -5.27 -5.81 -8.22
C GLY A 590 -5.88 -6.98 -7.44
N SER A 591 -7.17 -7.24 -7.62
CA SER A 591 -7.84 -8.49 -7.24
C SER A 591 -8.42 -9.18 -8.48
N GLU A 592 -8.67 -10.50 -8.39
CA GLU A 592 -9.31 -11.26 -9.48
C GLU A 592 -10.70 -10.70 -9.84
N SER A 593 -11.36 -10.03 -8.90
CA SER A 593 -12.69 -9.44 -9.08
C SER A 593 -12.70 -8.36 -10.15
N PHE A 594 -11.60 -7.66 -10.39
CA PHE A 594 -11.49 -6.67 -11.46
C PHE A 594 -11.82 -7.30 -12.82
N TYR A 595 -11.22 -8.46 -13.11
CA TYR A 595 -11.46 -9.21 -14.33
C TYR A 595 -12.90 -9.74 -14.37
N TYR A 596 -13.33 -10.46 -13.33
CA TYR A 596 -14.65 -11.12 -13.35
C TYR A 596 -15.81 -10.14 -13.47
N ARG A 597 -15.77 -8.99 -12.78
CA ARG A 597 -16.83 -7.97 -12.84
C ARG A 597 -16.95 -7.26 -14.19
N ARG A 598 -15.89 -7.31 -14.98
CA ARG A 598 -15.79 -6.67 -16.31
C ARG A 598 -15.54 -7.70 -17.40
N ARG A 599 -15.80 -8.99 -17.14
CA ARG A 599 -15.34 -10.09 -17.99
C ARG A 599 -15.81 -9.94 -19.43
N SER A 600 -17.10 -9.66 -19.63
CA SER A 600 -17.66 -9.45 -20.98
C SER A 600 -17.00 -8.28 -21.71
N LEU A 601 -16.76 -7.16 -21.04
CA LEU A 601 -16.09 -5.98 -21.62
C LEU A 601 -14.63 -6.26 -21.94
N ILE A 602 -13.91 -6.88 -21.00
CA ILE A 602 -12.49 -7.22 -21.14
C ILE A 602 -12.30 -8.24 -22.26
N ASP A 603 -13.05 -9.35 -22.23
CA ASP A 603 -12.93 -10.41 -23.22
C ASP A 603 -13.27 -9.88 -24.63
N ARG A 604 -14.26 -8.99 -24.77
CA ARG A 604 -14.57 -8.33 -26.04
C ARG A 604 -13.44 -7.43 -26.51
N ARG A 605 -12.92 -6.54 -25.64
CA ARG A 605 -11.81 -5.63 -25.97
C ARG A 605 -10.55 -6.39 -26.36
N LEU A 606 -10.26 -7.53 -25.71
CA LEU A 606 -9.14 -8.37 -26.08
C LEU A 606 -9.27 -8.94 -27.49
N LEU A 607 -10.48 -9.31 -27.92
CA LEU A 607 -10.73 -9.74 -29.31
C LEU A 607 -10.51 -8.59 -30.30
N ASP A 608 -11.04 -7.40 -30.02
CA ASP A 608 -10.86 -6.22 -30.88
C ASP A 608 -9.36 -5.89 -31.05
N ILE A 609 -8.60 -5.90 -29.94
CA ILE A 609 -7.14 -5.70 -29.98
C ILE A 609 -6.46 -6.81 -30.81
N ALA A 610 -6.87 -8.06 -30.63
CA ALA A 610 -6.31 -9.21 -31.34
C ALA A 610 -6.52 -9.13 -32.87
N ASP A 611 -7.63 -8.52 -33.29
CA ASP A 611 -7.98 -8.25 -34.69
C ASP A 611 -7.28 -7.01 -35.26
N GLY A 612 -6.61 -6.21 -34.41
CA GLY A 612 -5.88 -5.00 -34.80
C GLY A 612 -6.65 -3.69 -34.58
N ASP A 613 -7.87 -3.76 -34.03
CA ASP A 613 -8.77 -2.63 -33.83
C ASP A 613 -8.50 -1.90 -32.50
N PHE A 614 -7.31 -1.30 -32.39
CA PHE A 614 -6.88 -0.65 -31.14
C PHE A 614 -6.48 0.83 -31.26
N ALA A 615 -6.13 1.30 -32.47
CA ALA A 615 -5.55 2.63 -32.67
C ALA A 615 -6.51 3.76 -32.27
N ASP A 616 -7.75 3.72 -32.76
CA ASP A 616 -8.76 4.75 -32.47
C ASP A 616 -9.10 4.80 -30.98
N THR A 617 -9.25 3.63 -30.35
CA THR A 617 -9.49 3.52 -28.90
C THR A 617 -8.36 4.20 -28.11
N MET A 618 -7.11 3.90 -28.46
CA MET A 618 -5.95 4.48 -27.79
C MET A 618 -5.89 6.00 -27.98
N LEU A 619 -6.08 6.49 -29.21
CA LEU A 619 -6.04 7.92 -29.52
C LEU A 619 -7.13 8.69 -28.77
N ILE A 620 -8.37 8.19 -28.80
CA ILE A 620 -9.50 8.81 -28.10
C ILE A 620 -9.21 8.91 -26.61
N HIS A 621 -8.74 7.84 -25.96
CA HIS A 621 -8.45 7.85 -24.54
C HIS A 621 -7.27 8.75 -24.20
N TYR A 622 -6.18 8.71 -24.98
CA TYR A 622 -5.00 9.54 -24.74
C TYR A 622 -5.35 11.04 -24.80
N ASP A 623 -6.03 11.47 -25.86
CA ASP A 623 -6.37 12.88 -26.06
C ASP A 623 -7.40 13.37 -25.05
N SER A 624 -8.43 12.56 -24.78
CA SER A 624 -9.51 12.97 -23.87
C SER A 624 -9.05 13.03 -22.41
N GLU A 625 -8.02 12.25 -22.03
CA GLU A 625 -7.61 12.06 -20.63
C GLU A 625 -6.19 12.50 -20.31
N PHE A 626 -5.51 13.16 -21.26
CA PHE A 626 -4.16 13.67 -21.07
C PHE A 626 -3.96 14.41 -19.74
N GLY A 627 -2.95 13.98 -18.99
CA GLY A 627 -2.60 14.54 -17.67
C GLY A 627 -3.47 14.07 -16.50
N ALA A 628 -4.39 13.12 -16.70
CA ALA A 628 -5.16 12.54 -15.60
C ALA A 628 -4.34 11.53 -14.78
N GLU A 629 -4.51 11.54 -13.46
CA GLU A 629 -3.91 10.61 -12.51
C GLU A 629 -4.50 9.21 -12.67
N CYS A 630 -3.81 8.34 -13.38
CA CYS A 630 -4.19 6.93 -13.52
C CYS A 630 -3.01 6.04 -13.11
N VAL A 631 -3.30 4.99 -12.34
CA VAL A 631 -2.25 4.07 -11.90
C VAL A 631 -1.56 3.43 -13.11
N GLY A 632 -0.22 3.49 -13.15
CA GLY A 632 0.56 2.87 -14.22
C GLY A 632 0.59 3.64 -15.54
N VAL A 633 0.00 4.83 -15.63
CA VAL A 633 0.12 5.71 -16.80
C VAL A 633 1.29 6.65 -16.63
N SER A 634 2.15 6.71 -17.64
CA SER A 634 3.19 7.74 -17.77
C SER A 634 2.87 8.64 -18.96
N TRP A 635 2.55 9.91 -18.68
CA TRP A 635 2.29 10.93 -19.71
C TRP A 635 3.55 11.42 -20.41
N ASP A 636 4.73 11.00 -19.94
CA ASP A 636 6.01 11.25 -20.65
C ASP A 636 6.12 10.39 -21.92
N ILE A 637 5.31 9.33 -22.05
CA ILE A 637 5.21 8.51 -23.26
C ILE A 637 4.16 9.11 -24.17
N THR A 638 4.56 9.47 -25.39
CA THR A 638 3.67 10.10 -26.39
C THR A 638 2.70 9.09 -27.01
N CYS A 639 1.55 9.56 -27.49
CA CYS A 639 0.60 8.71 -28.20
C CYS A 639 1.21 8.04 -29.44
N ASP A 640 2.06 8.76 -30.19
CA ASP A 640 2.74 8.21 -31.37
C ASP A 640 3.67 7.06 -31.02
N GLN A 641 4.40 7.15 -29.90
CA GLN A 641 5.24 6.06 -29.40
C GLN A 641 4.39 4.86 -28.99
N LEU A 642 3.28 5.07 -28.27
CA LEU A 642 2.37 3.99 -27.87
C LEU A 642 1.78 3.28 -29.09
N LEU A 643 1.30 4.04 -30.10
CA LEU A 643 0.76 3.48 -31.34
C LEU A 643 1.80 2.72 -32.15
N THR A 644 3.03 3.25 -32.24
CA THR A 644 4.14 2.58 -32.93
C THR A 644 4.49 1.26 -32.27
N VAL A 645 4.66 1.27 -30.94
CA VAL A 645 4.96 0.06 -30.17
C VAL A 645 3.81 -0.94 -30.27
N ALA A 646 2.56 -0.52 -30.11
CA ALA A 646 1.39 -1.38 -30.24
C ALA A 646 1.30 -2.03 -31.64
N LYS A 647 1.55 -1.26 -32.70
CA LYS A 647 1.60 -1.75 -34.08
C LYS A 647 2.67 -2.84 -34.25
N TYR A 648 3.88 -2.61 -33.73
CA TYR A 648 5.00 -3.53 -33.89
C TYR A 648 4.97 -4.74 -32.95
N ILE A 649 4.29 -4.65 -31.81
CA ILE A 649 3.92 -5.84 -31.00
C ILE A 649 2.94 -6.73 -31.81
N GLY A 650 2.02 -6.12 -32.55
CA GLY A 650 0.94 -6.80 -33.25
C GLY A 650 -0.24 -7.15 -32.34
N GLY A 651 -1.43 -7.28 -32.93
CA GLY A 651 -2.69 -7.43 -32.18
C GLY A 651 -2.71 -8.61 -31.21
N GLN A 652 -2.25 -9.79 -31.64
CA GLN A 652 -2.23 -11.01 -30.82
C GLN A 652 -1.31 -10.89 -29.59
N GLY A 653 -0.08 -10.40 -29.78
CA GLY A 653 0.86 -10.17 -28.69
C GLY A 653 0.37 -9.10 -27.72
N LEU A 654 -0.23 -8.03 -28.25
CA LEU A 654 -0.77 -6.94 -27.46
C LEU A 654 -1.97 -7.36 -26.61
N ALA A 655 -2.87 -8.18 -27.18
CA ALA A 655 -3.99 -8.78 -26.45
C ALA A 655 -3.49 -9.71 -25.33
N ALA A 656 -2.48 -10.55 -25.60
CA ALA A 656 -1.90 -11.43 -24.58
C ALA A 656 -1.28 -10.64 -23.41
N LEU A 657 -0.53 -9.57 -23.70
CA LEU A 657 0.02 -8.66 -22.68
C LEU A 657 -1.10 -8.04 -21.84
N CYS A 658 -2.14 -7.51 -22.47
CA CYS A 658 -3.26 -6.89 -21.79
C CYS A 658 -4.07 -7.90 -20.95
N GLN A 659 -4.23 -9.13 -21.41
CA GLN A 659 -4.93 -10.18 -20.68
C GLN A 659 -4.23 -10.51 -19.35
N VAL A 660 -2.90 -10.56 -19.36
CA VAL A 660 -2.09 -10.78 -18.14
C VAL A 660 -2.31 -9.64 -17.14
N LEU A 661 -2.24 -8.38 -17.58
CA LEU A 661 -2.45 -7.22 -16.71
C LEU A 661 -3.90 -7.12 -16.20
N ALA A 662 -4.89 -7.44 -17.03
CA ALA A 662 -6.30 -7.45 -16.64
C ALA A 662 -6.60 -8.47 -15.54
N ARG A 663 -5.90 -9.62 -15.52
CA ARG A 663 -6.13 -10.69 -14.53
C ARG A 663 -5.26 -10.55 -13.29
N GLU A 664 -4.02 -10.11 -13.45
CA GLU A 664 -2.99 -10.21 -12.40
C GLU A 664 -2.25 -8.89 -12.17
N TYR A 665 -2.94 -7.75 -12.31
CA TYR A 665 -2.32 -6.42 -12.25
C TYR A 665 -1.34 -6.22 -11.08
N SER A 666 -1.73 -6.60 -9.85
CA SER A 666 -0.90 -6.37 -8.66
C SER A 666 0.43 -7.14 -8.65
N SER A 667 0.51 -8.31 -9.29
CA SER A 667 1.73 -9.10 -9.39
C SER A 667 2.50 -8.86 -10.69
N LYS A 668 1.86 -8.20 -11.66
CA LYS A 668 2.37 -8.00 -13.02
C LYS A 668 2.72 -6.56 -13.34
N SER A 669 2.33 -5.60 -12.52
CA SER A 669 2.76 -4.20 -12.64
C SER A 669 4.22 -3.95 -12.23
N SER A 670 5.07 -4.98 -12.20
CA SER A 670 6.49 -4.91 -11.85
C SER A 670 7.30 -6.01 -12.53
N GLY A 671 8.59 -5.75 -12.78
CA GLY A 671 9.52 -6.72 -13.36
C GLY A 671 9.39 -6.87 -14.87
N PHE A 672 8.74 -5.91 -15.54
CA PHE A 672 8.75 -5.82 -16.99
C PHE A 672 10.14 -5.36 -17.46
N PRO A 673 10.61 -5.73 -18.66
CA PRO A 673 11.93 -5.33 -19.16
C PRO A 673 12.18 -3.81 -19.12
N ASP A 674 13.42 -3.43 -18.80
CA ASP A 674 13.83 -2.03 -18.58
C ASP A 674 13.63 -1.14 -19.83
N LEU A 675 14.06 -1.61 -20.99
CA LEU A 675 14.01 -0.86 -22.25
C LEU A 675 12.87 -1.35 -23.14
N CYS A 676 12.17 -0.39 -23.76
CA CYS A 676 11.31 -0.62 -24.91
C CYS A 676 11.96 0.00 -26.14
N LEU A 677 12.35 -0.85 -27.09
CA LEU A 677 13.02 -0.46 -28.32
C LEU A 677 12.12 -0.78 -29.52
N TRP A 678 12.25 0.00 -30.59
CA TRP A 678 11.61 -0.27 -31.86
C TRP A 678 12.52 0.12 -33.02
N ASN A 679 12.31 -0.51 -34.16
CA ASN A 679 13.03 -0.22 -35.39
C ASN A 679 12.00 0.03 -36.51
N ASN A 680 12.04 1.23 -37.09
CA ASN A 680 11.08 1.65 -38.10
C ASN A 680 11.31 0.98 -39.46
N ASP A 681 12.54 0.53 -39.74
CA ASP A 681 12.89 -0.12 -41.00
C ASP A 681 12.43 -1.59 -41.00
N THR A 682 12.52 -2.26 -39.85
CA THR A 682 12.09 -3.65 -39.69
C THR A 682 10.66 -3.80 -39.19
N GLU A 683 10.04 -2.70 -38.75
CA GLU A 683 8.72 -2.65 -38.11
C GLU A 683 8.60 -3.61 -36.91
N LYS A 684 9.67 -3.72 -36.12
CA LYS A 684 9.74 -4.60 -34.95
C LYS A 684 9.90 -3.84 -33.65
N VAL A 685 9.37 -4.44 -32.59
CA VAL A 685 9.62 -4.06 -31.19
C VAL A 685 10.58 -5.06 -30.56
N LEU A 686 11.45 -4.57 -29.68
CA LEU A 686 12.33 -5.38 -28.85
C LEU A 686 12.27 -4.86 -27.42
N PHE A 687 11.91 -5.72 -26.47
CA PHE A 687 12.03 -5.42 -25.05
C PHE A 687 13.36 -5.92 -24.51
N VAL A 688 14.08 -5.10 -23.74
CA VAL A 688 15.42 -5.48 -23.26
C VAL A 688 15.50 -5.28 -21.76
N GLU A 689 15.88 -6.36 -21.06
CA GLU A 689 16.21 -6.33 -19.64
C GLU A 689 17.71 -6.16 -19.47
N VAL A 690 18.14 -5.10 -18.81
CA VAL A 690 19.54 -4.70 -18.70
C VAL A 690 20.14 -5.22 -17.39
N LYS A 691 21.25 -5.94 -17.49
CA LYS A 691 21.97 -6.47 -16.34
C LYS A 691 23.38 -5.93 -16.27
N GLY A 692 23.60 -5.10 -15.25
CA GLY A 692 24.94 -4.65 -14.89
C GLY A 692 25.81 -5.78 -14.34
N PRO A 693 27.10 -5.51 -14.10
CA PRO A 693 28.05 -6.49 -13.59
C PRO A 693 27.58 -7.09 -12.26
N ASN A 694 27.45 -8.42 -12.22
CA ASN A 694 26.99 -9.24 -11.09
C ASN A 694 25.48 -9.17 -10.79
N ASP A 695 24.70 -8.44 -11.57
CA ASP A 695 23.24 -8.49 -11.43
C ASP A 695 22.67 -9.78 -12.05
N LYS A 696 21.53 -10.24 -11.54
CA LYS A 696 20.83 -11.43 -12.02
C LYS A 696 19.35 -11.13 -12.19
N LEU A 697 18.73 -11.80 -13.15
CA LEU A 697 17.28 -11.78 -13.30
C LEU A 697 16.58 -12.20 -12.01
N SER A 698 15.62 -11.38 -11.59
CA SER A 698 14.63 -11.75 -10.58
C SER A 698 13.62 -12.75 -11.16
N ASP A 699 12.90 -13.47 -10.30
CA ASP A 699 11.89 -14.42 -10.79
C ASP A 699 10.70 -13.72 -11.46
N SER A 700 10.35 -12.49 -11.04
CA SER A 700 9.35 -11.66 -11.73
C SER A 700 9.77 -11.29 -13.15
N GLN A 701 11.06 -10.97 -13.35
CA GLN A 701 11.62 -10.65 -14.67
C GLN A 701 11.65 -11.89 -15.57
N ARG A 702 12.09 -13.04 -15.06
CA ARG A 702 12.03 -14.32 -15.81
C ARG A 702 10.62 -14.64 -16.26
N ASP A 703 9.64 -14.44 -15.38
CA ASP A 703 8.24 -14.73 -15.68
C ASP A 703 7.67 -13.80 -16.76
N TRP A 704 8.07 -12.52 -16.77
CA TRP A 704 7.72 -11.60 -17.85
C TRP A 704 8.39 -11.97 -19.18
N ILE A 705 9.69 -12.29 -19.18
CA ILE A 705 10.40 -12.76 -20.38
C ILE A 705 9.69 -13.97 -20.98
N ASP A 706 9.34 -14.96 -20.16
CA ASP A 706 8.65 -16.17 -20.61
C ASP A 706 7.24 -15.89 -21.15
N ILE A 707 6.51 -14.95 -20.55
CA ILE A 707 5.20 -14.49 -21.06
C ILE A 707 5.34 -13.82 -22.43
N LEU A 708 6.28 -12.89 -22.57
CA LEU A 708 6.49 -12.12 -23.79
C LEU A 708 6.94 -13.03 -24.94
N LEU A 709 7.95 -13.87 -24.73
CA LEU A 709 8.40 -14.85 -25.71
C LEU A 709 7.29 -15.84 -26.08
N GLY A 710 6.51 -16.30 -25.09
CA GLY A 710 5.35 -17.16 -25.30
C GLY A 710 4.22 -16.51 -26.09
N SER A 711 4.21 -15.18 -26.16
CA SER A 711 3.23 -14.39 -26.92
C SER A 711 3.79 -13.91 -28.27
N GLY A 712 4.98 -14.38 -28.66
CA GLY A 712 5.64 -14.00 -29.92
C GLY A 712 6.27 -12.60 -29.91
N ILE A 713 6.47 -12.01 -28.73
CA ILE A 713 7.11 -10.70 -28.57
C ILE A 713 8.61 -10.90 -28.33
N GLU A 714 9.44 -10.21 -29.11
CA GLU A 714 10.89 -10.32 -29.01
C GLU A 714 11.40 -9.67 -27.71
N VAL A 715 12.28 -10.41 -27.01
CA VAL A 715 12.91 -9.98 -25.77
C VAL A 715 14.39 -10.34 -25.79
N GLU A 716 15.24 -9.49 -25.23
CA GLU A 716 16.68 -9.74 -25.07
C GLU A 716 17.12 -9.43 -23.63
N VAL A 717 18.18 -10.09 -23.16
CA VAL A 717 18.86 -9.76 -21.91
C VAL A 717 20.20 -9.12 -22.25
N CYS A 718 20.33 -7.82 -21.97
CA CYS A 718 21.54 -7.05 -22.25
C CYS A 718 22.50 -7.13 -21.06
N LEU A 719 23.61 -7.85 -21.21
CA LEU A 719 24.66 -7.96 -20.22
C LEU A 719 25.69 -6.84 -20.42
N VAL A 720 25.74 -5.88 -19.49
CA VAL A 720 26.73 -4.81 -19.54
C VAL A 720 28.03 -5.25 -18.88
N ARG A 721 29.13 -5.14 -19.62
CA ARG A 721 30.49 -5.51 -19.20
C ARG A 721 31.42 -4.31 -19.23
N GLU A 722 32.42 -4.33 -18.34
CA GLU A 722 33.48 -3.32 -18.32
C GLU A 722 34.43 -3.57 -19.52
N GLY A 723 34.61 -2.56 -20.37
CA GLY A 723 35.51 -2.60 -21.54
C GLY A 723 35.29 -1.38 -22.45
N ASP A 724 36.32 -0.94 -23.18
CA ASP A 724 36.12 0.04 -24.26
C ASP A 724 35.46 -0.70 -25.44
N ALA A 725 34.27 -0.25 -25.85
CA ALA A 725 33.55 -0.94 -26.91
C ALA A 725 34.30 -0.93 -28.25
N ARG A 726 35.17 0.07 -28.49
CA ARG A 726 36.01 0.12 -29.71
C ARG A 726 36.96 -1.06 -29.80
N ASP A 727 37.33 -1.65 -28.67
CA ASP A 727 38.23 -2.80 -28.61
C ASP A 727 37.49 -4.12 -28.92
N HIS A 728 36.15 -4.11 -28.93
CA HIS A 728 35.31 -5.31 -29.04
C HIS A 728 34.34 -5.29 -30.24
N GLU A 729 34.16 -4.14 -30.91
CA GLU A 729 33.34 -4.01 -32.13
C GLU A 729 33.96 -4.69 -33.39
N CYS A 730 35.15 -5.29 -33.29
CA CYS A 730 35.81 -6.03 -34.37
C CYS A 730 35.58 -7.56 -34.35
N GLU A 731 34.88 -8.13 -33.35
CA GLU A 731 34.78 -9.58 -33.16
C GLU A 731 33.36 -10.20 -33.26
N GLU A 732 32.29 -9.42 -33.50
CA GLU A 732 30.91 -9.94 -33.66
C GLU A 732 30.37 -9.87 -35.10
#